data_AF-A0A852N5Z3-F1
#
_entry.id   AF-A0A852N5Z3-F1
#
_cell.length_a   1.000
_cell.length_b   1.000
_cell.length_c   1.000
_cell.angle_alpha   90.00
_cell.angle_beta   90.00
_cell.angle_gamma   90.00
#
_symmetry.space_group_name_H-M   'P 1'
#
loop_
_entity.id
_entity.type
_entity.pdbx_description
1 polymer ?
#
loop_
_entity_poly.entity_id
_entity_poly.type
_entity_poly.pdbx_seq_one_letter_code
_entity_poly.pdbx_strand_id
1 'polypeptide(L)'
;MLHIFQYQPLRLITQNSLSRMCLKLMLSRPVAFAQIWKSWFSSHSLLGKKNIILMGPPGAGKTTVGRIVGQKLDCPVIDIDDDVLETTWNMSVSEKLQNVGYEEFLEEEGKALLKFSASGSVISLSGSNPMHAAGMQHMKKNGIVVYLDVPTTVIMSRLKSKKMDRIVGLSPGVSLKDILQFRKQFYKRWFDIRVLCGGDIAAEVVAEKVLDAVERYQDSELETFISTRSSRSERSMKEDSHKLYFGDVVTQGLALDGGLFVPERGLPKFTAEEWQGLIDATYIERAQVILERCIHPADIPASKLAEIIETAYGENFSCSRIAPVRHLAGNQFLLELFHGPTASFKDFALQLMPHLFAYCIPRSCNYLILVATSGDTGSAVLDGFSRLHDTDKHRIALVNFFPEDGVSPIQKSQMIGCQKENAWSVGVKSDFDFCQTAIKQIFNNSDFTGFLTVEYGTALAAANSINWARLLPQIVYHASAYLDLVHQGIISFGSPVDICIPTGNFGNILAAFYAKKMGIPIRKCICASNENNVLTNFIRTGVYDLRGRKLISTFSPAVDILKSSNLERYLHLIANEDGQLVTQLFNQLENQGHFQLQKDLLGKLQQDLVAGWCSDEDCLAAIHSVYSTTGYILDTHTAVAKVVADRLQDRTCPIIISSTAHYSKFAPAILRALRIAEINQNPLSQLHLLSSYSALPPIHWGLLETLKKTGNGDHQVCAADMSALMSHIETLIQNHFM
;
A
#
# COMPACT_ATOMS: atom_id res chain seq x y z
N MET A 1 -61.24 2.29 12.57
CA MET A 1 -62.58 2.34 13.23
C MET A 1 -62.48 1.54 14.52
N LEU A 2 -63.30 1.84 15.53
CA LEU A 2 -63.31 1.26 16.89
C LEU A 2 -62.19 1.77 17.84
N HIS A 3 -62.65 2.58 18.82
CA HIS A 3 -62.19 2.92 20.19
C HIS A 3 -60.69 3.11 20.57
N ILE A 4 -60.21 4.16 21.28
CA ILE A 4 -60.74 5.07 22.36
C ILE A 4 -60.68 4.39 23.75
N PHE A 5 -60.12 4.93 24.87
CA PHE A 5 -59.78 6.32 25.28
C PHE A 5 -58.62 6.38 26.34
N GLN A 6 -57.87 7.51 26.40
CA GLN A 6 -57.34 8.24 27.60
C GLN A 6 -56.44 7.51 28.66
N TYR A 7 -55.69 8.16 29.58
CA TYR A 7 -55.43 9.58 29.92
C TYR A 7 -53.97 9.79 30.43
N GLN A 8 -53.40 10.98 30.25
CA GLN A 8 -52.24 11.56 31.00
C GLN A 8 -52.78 12.42 32.19
N PRO A 9 -52.01 13.02 33.17
CA PRO A 9 -50.71 13.73 32.96
C PRO A 9 -49.71 13.97 34.17
N LEU A 10 -48.53 14.59 33.91
CA LEU A 10 -47.81 15.69 34.69
C LEU A 10 -47.40 15.51 36.21
N ARG A 11 -46.40 16.19 36.86
CA ARG A 11 -45.24 17.10 36.54
C ARG A 11 -44.41 17.45 37.83
N LEU A 12 -43.25 18.13 37.68
CA LEU A 12 -42.36 18.82 38.68
C LEU A 12 -41.45 17.91 39.55
N ILE A 13 -40.18 18.22 39.93
CA ILE A 13 -39.27 19.42 39.98
C ILE A 13 -39.26 20.23 41.30
N THR A 14 -38.17 20.09 42.10
CA THR A 14 -37.33 21.08 42.85
C THR A 14 -36.31 20.29 43.70
N GLN A 15 -34.97 20.48 43.74
CA GLN A 15 -34.01 21.60 43.90
C GLN A 15 -33.67 22.07 45.34
N ASN A 16 -32.36 21.92 45.67
CA ASN A 16 -31.46 22.83 46.42
C ASN A 16 -31.49 22.99 47.97
N SER A 17 -30.47 22.37 48.60
CA SER A 17 -29.41 22.96 49.45
C SER A 17 -29.68 23.78 50.73
N LEU A 18 -28.91 23.51 51.80
CA LEU A 18 -28.18 24.45 52.69
C LEU A 18 -27.40 23.62 53.76
N SER A 19 -26.11 23.32 53.58
CA SER A 19 -24.94 24.08 54.09
C SER A 19 -24.68 24.02 55.60
N ARG A 20 -23.44 23.63 56.01
CA ARG A 20 -22.79 24.17 57.22
C ARG A 20 -21.25 24.12 57.14
N MET A 21 -20.66 25.30 57.29
CA MET A 21 -19.27 25.60 57.70
C MET A 21 -19.02 25.10 59.15
N CYS A 22 -17.83 25.04 59.77
CA CYS A 22 -16.43 25.45 59.52
C CYS A 22 -15.53 24.74 60.61
N LEU A 23 -14.19 24.75 60.71
CA LEU A 23 -13.01 25.24 59.96
C LEU A 23 -11.74 24.54 60.55
N LYS A 24 -10.55 24.77 59.94
CA LYS A 24 -9.17 24.60 60.47
C LYS A 24 -8.53 23.20 60.32
N LEU A 25 -7.23 23.08 59.98
CA LEU A 25 -6.22 24.04 59.49
C LEU A 25 -5.03 23.29 58.84
N MET A 26 -4.41 23.87 57.79
CA MET A 26 -3.06 23.55 57.25
C MET A 26 -2.85 22.12 56.65
N LEU A 27 -2.07 21.90 55.56
CA LEU A 27 -1.16 22.73 54.75
C LEU A 27 -1.29 22.37 53.25
N SER A 28 -0.64 23.12 52.36
CA SER A 28 -0.86 23.12 50.89
C SER A 28 0.17 22.36 50.04
N ARG A 29 -0.28 21.67 48.98
CA ARG A 29 0.43 21.48 47.68
C ARG A 29 -0.56 21.00 46.58
N PRO A 30 -0.25 21.15 45.28
CA PRO A 30 -1.21 20.91 44.19
C PRO A 30 -1.34 19.44 43.81
N VAL A 31 -2.54 19.04 43.38
CA VAL A 31 -2.83 17.69 42.86
C VAL A 31 -2.52 17.63 41.36
N ALA A 32 -1.65 16.70 40.97
CA ALA A 32 -1.39 16.36 39.56
C ALA A 32 -2.29 15.19 39.11
N PHE A 33 -2.44 15.02 37.80
CA PHE A 33 -3.27 13.96 37.20
C PHE A 33 -2.80 12.56 37.59
N ALA A 34 -3.72 11.73 38.08
CA ALA A 34 -3.47 10.32 38.44
C ALA A 34 -4.69 9.42 38.13
N GLN A 35 -5.18 9.47 36.89
CA GLN A 35 -6.17 8.52 36.36
C GLN A 35 -5.84 8.11 34.92
N ILE A 36 -4.95 7.13 34.77
CA ILE A 36 -4.88 6.05 33.77
C ILE A 36 -3.81 5.10 34.31
N TRP A 37 -4.21 3.93 34.83
CA TRP A 37 -3.39 2.73 35.08
C TRP A 37 -4.26 1.68 35.79
N LYS A 38 -5.03 0.88 35.04
CA LYS A 38 -5.73 -0.32 35.54
C LYS A 38 -6.31 -1.19 34.40
N SER A 39 -5.42 -1.81 33.63
CA SER A 39 -5.77 -2.87 32.66
C SER A 39 -4.58 -3.83 32.46
N TRP A 40 -3.98 -4.28 33.58
CA TRP A 40 -2.85 -5.23 33.62
C TRP A 40 -3.30 -6.50 34.35
N PHE A 41 -4.18 -7.28 33.72
CA PHE A 41 -4.61 -8.61 34.21
C PHE A 41 -5.10 -9.51 33.05
N SER A 42 -4.20 -9.78 32.10
CA SER A 42 -4.38 -10.83 31.08
C SER A 42 -3.06 -11.47 30.60
N SER A 43 -1.90 -11.13 31.17
CA SER A 43 -0.58 -11.56 30.66
C SER A 43 -0.41 -13.07 30.47
N HIS A 44 -1.06 -13.91 31.29
CA HIS A 44 -1.05 -15.37 31.11
C HIS A 44 -1.77 -15.88 29.84
N SER A 45 -2.60 -15.09 29.14
CA SER A 45 -3.26 -15.55 27.90
C SER A 45 -2.35 -15.52 26.67
N LEU A 46 -1.29 -14.69 26.69
CA LEU A 46 -0.41 -14.42 25.53
C LEU A 46 0.48 -15.59 25.08
N LEU A 47 0.54 -16.68 25.83
CA LEU A 47 1.33 -17.87 25.48
C LEU A 47 0.44 -19.08 25.19
N GLY A 48 -0.52 -19.37 26.08
CA GLY A 48 -1.32 -20.59 26.01
C GLY A 48 -0.43 -21.84 26.07
N LYS A 49 -0.19 -22.46 24.90
CA LYS A 49 0.81 -23.54 24.72
C LYS A 49 1.89 -23.23 23.69
N LYS A 50 1.84 -22.08 22.99
CA LYS A 50 2.84 -21.70 21.99
C LYS A 50 4.06 -21.08 22.69
N ASN A 51 5.24 -21.25 22.10
CA ASN A 51 6.44 -20.55 22.52
C ASN A 51 6.58 -19.21 21.77
N ILE A 52 7.29 -18.24 22.35
CA ILE A 52 7.78 -17.04 21.65
C ILE A 52 9.24 -17.29 21.29
N ILE A 53 9.59 -17.29 20.00
CA ILE A 53 10.91 -17.70 19.51
C ILE A 53 11.62 -16.48 18.92
N LEU A 54 12.62 -15.96 19.64
CA LEU A 54 13.39 -14.79 19.24
C LEU A 54 14.50 -15.20 18.24
N MET A 55 14.45 -14.60 17.06
CA MET A 55 15.36 -14.83 15.94
C MET A 55 16.07 -13.53 15.52
N GLY A 56 17.27 -13.66 14.95
CA GLY A 56 18.05 -12.53 14.43
C GLY A 56 19.56 -12.71 14.62
N PRO A 57 20.38 -11.78 14.11
CA PRO A 57 21.84 -11.92 14.11
C PRO A 57 22.48 -11.95 15.50
N PRO A 58 23.75 -12.41 15.62
CA PRO A 58 24.58 -12.14 16.79
C PRO A 58 24.58 -10.63 17.11
N GLY A 59 24.49 -10.25 18.38
CA GLY A 59 24.40 -8.84 18.80
C GLY A 59 23.02 -8.20 18.69
N ALA A 60 21.99 -8.89 18.17
CA ALA A 60 20.63 -8.34 18.07
C ALA A 60 19.93 -8.13 19.43
N GLY A 61 20.41 -8.77 20.50
CA GLY A 61 19.88 -8.63 21.86
C GLY A 61 18.93 -9.75 22.31
N LYS A 62 18.72 -10.79 21.47
CA LYS A 62 17.79 -11.93 21.67
C LYS A 62 17.71 -12.40 23.13
N THR A 63 18.80 -12.88 23.69
CA THR A 63 18.91 -13.38 25.08
C THR A 63 18.47 -12.35 26.13
N THR A 64 18.84 -11.08 25.97
CA THR A 64 18.47 -9.99 26.90
C THR A 64 16.98 -9.68 26.81
N VAL A 65 16.46 -9.51 25.58
CA VAL A 65 15.04 -9.27 25.32
C VAL A 65 14.21 -10.45 25.82
N GLY A 66 14.65 -11.69 25.57
CA GLY A 66 13.96 -12.91 25.99
C GLY A 66 13.84 -13.04 27.51
N ARG A 67 14.90 -12.67 28.25
CA ARG A 67 14.85 -12.59 29.72
C ARG A 67 13.81 -11.58 30.22
N ILE A 68 13.72 -10.41 29.58
CA ILE A 68 12.73 -9.37 29.95
C ILE A 68 11.29 -9.80 29.58
N VAL A 69 11.09 -10.39 28.39
CA VAL A 69 9.77 -10.89 27.95
C VAL A 69 9.28 -12.01 28.87
N GLY A 70 10.15 -12.98 29.22
CA GLY A 70 9.78 -14.06 30.15
C GLY A 70 9.49 -13.56 31.57
N GLN A 71 10.21 -12.56 32.06
CA GLN A 71 9.90 -11.89 33.34
C GLN A 71 8.54 -11.18 33.34
N LYS A 72 8.11 -10.62 32.19
CA LYS A 72 6.79 -9.95 32.06
C LYS A 72 5.63 -10.92 31.89
N LEU A 73 5.87 -12.10 31.31
CA LEU A 73 4.87 -13.14 31.08
C LEU A 73 4.83 -14.21 32.19
N ASP A 74 5.74 -14.15 33.16
CA ASP A 74 5.97 -15.14 34.22
C ASP A 74 6.16 -16.57 33.65
N CYS A 75 7.10 -16.71 32.72
CA CYS A 75 7.32 -17.97 31.99
C CYS A 75 8.80 -18.34 31.80
N PRO A 76 9.11 -19.62 31.51
CA PRO A 76 10.49 -20.08 31.35
C PRO A 76 11.19 -19.41 30.15
N VAL A 77 12.45 -19.03 30.36
CA VAL A 77 13.33 -18.49 29.32
C VAL A 77 14.41 -19.52 29.03
N ILE A 78 14.68 -19.76 27.76
CA ILE A 78 15.67 -20.74 27.27
C ILE A 78 16.52 -20.05 26.20
N ASP A 79 17.84 -20.07 26.33
CA ASP A 79 18.77 -19.75 25.25
C ASP A 79 19.29 -21.03 24.61
N ILE A 80 19.19 -21.15 23.28
CA ILE A 80 19.64 -22.35 22.57
C ILE A 80 21.16 -22.50 22.69
N ASP A 81 21.94 -21.42 22.66
CA ASP A 81 23.40 -21.51 22.80
C ASP A 81 23.75 -22.02 24.20
N ASP A 82 23.38 -21.27 25.25
CA ASP A 82 23.83 -21.52 26.62
C ASP A 82 23.11 -22.73 27.29
N ASP A 83 21.78 -22.85 27.18
CA ASP A 83 21.01 -23.86 27.95
C ASP A 83 20.90 -25.21 27.23
N VAL A 84 20.91 -25.23 25.89
CA VAL A 84 20.65 -26.44 25.09
C VAL A 84 21.93 -27.00 24.46
N LEU A 85 22.69 -26.18 23.72
CA LEU A 85 23.83 -26.65 22.95
C LEU A 85 25.04 -26.98 23.84
N GLU A 86 25.47 -26.07 24.72
CA GLU A 86 26.61 -26.35 25.62
C GLU A 86 26.31 -27.52 26.57
N THR A 87 25.07 -27.64 27.06
CA THR A 87 24.58 -28.80 27.83
C THR A 87 24.61 -30.11 27.04
N THR A 88 24.21 -30.09 25.75
CA THR A 88 24.16 -31.30 24.91
C THR A 88 25.54 -31.78 24.48
N TRP A 89 26.50 -30.86 24.30
CA TRP A 89 27.84 -31.16 23.82
C TRP A 89 28.89 -31.29 24.94
N ASN A 90 28.59 -30.84 26.16
CA ASN A 90 29.52 -30.78 27.30
C ASN A 90 30.83 -30.03 26.94
N MET A 91 30.72 -28.97 26.14
CA MET A 91 31.76 -28.01 25.75
C MET A 91 31.09 -26.73 25.23
N SER A 92 31.81 -25.62 25.17
CA SER A 92 31.21 -24.37 24.70
C SER A 92 30.91 -24.38 23.19
N VAL A 93 29.96 -23.54 22.75
CA VAL A 93 29.62 -23.38 21.33
C VAL A 93 30.86 -23.00 20.49
N SER A 94 31.75 -22.20 21.07
CA SER A 94 33.00 -21.75 20.45
C SER A 94 34.01 -22.90 20.28
N GLU A 95 34.16 -23.78 21.26
CA GLU A 95 35.02 -24.97 21.17
C GLU A 95 34.45 -25.98 20.19
N LYS A 96 33.13 -26.21 20.20
CA LYS A 96 32.46 -27.10 19.25
C LYS A 96 32.70 -26.66 17.80
N LEU A 97 32.50 -25.37 17.50
CA LEU A 97 32.74 -24.79 16.18
C LEU A 97 34.20 -24.94 15.72
N GLN A 98 35.16 -24.80 16.64
CA GLN A 98 36.59 -25.01 16.34
C GLN A 98 36.92 -26.49 16.09
N ASN A 99 36.26 -27.41 16.80
CA ASN A 99 36.50 -28.85 16.72
C ASN A 99 35.94 -29.50 15.44
N VAL A 100 34.77 -29.07 14.94
CA VAL A 100 34.10 -29.72 13.79
C VAL A 100 34.01 -28.85 12.53
N GLY A 101 34.31 -27.55 12.63
CA GLY A 101 34.21 -26.62 11.50
C GLY A 101 32.78 -26.22 11.16
N TYR A 102 32.63 -25.32 10.17
CA TYR A 102 31.36 -24.65 9.85
C TYR A 102 30.22 -25.59 9.43
N GLU A 103 30.47 -26.58 8.57
CA GLU A 103 29.41 -27.39 7.95
C GLU A 103 28.81 -28.42 8.92
N GLU A 104 29.65 -29.25 9.56
CA GLU A 104 29.16 -30.21 10.56
C GLU A 104 28.61 -29.49 11.81
N PHE A 105 29.12 -28.30 12.17
CA PHE A 105 28.54 -27.50 13.26
C PHE A 105 27.07 -27.16 12.98
N LEU A 106 26.73 -26.69 11.78
CA LEU A 106 25.33 -26.34 11.43
C LEU A 106 24.41 -27.57 11.45
N GLU A 107 24.93 -28.72 11.04
CA GLU A 107 24.19 -29.99 11.07
C GLU A 107 24.04 -30.52 12.51
N GLU A 108 25.05 -30.44 13.37
CA GLU A 108 24.96 -30.79 14.79
C GLU A 108 24.06 -29.84 15.60
N GLU A 109 24.16 -28.54 15.33
CA GLU A 109 23.25 -27.51 15.87
C GLU A 109 21.80 -27.82 15.47
N GLY A 110 21.60 -28.22 14.20
CA GLY A 110 20.33 -28.67 13.65
C GLY A 110 19.79 -29.95 14.28
N LYS A 111 20.62 -30.97 14.44
CA LYS A 111 20.32 -32.25 15.12
C LYS A 111 19.94 -32.04 16.59
N ALA A 112 20.52 -31.05 17.27
CA ALA A 112 20.14 -30.69 18.64
C ALA A 112 18.79 -29.96 18.67
N LEU A 113 18.60 -28.95 17.80
CA LEU A 113 17.35 -28.18 17.72
C LEU A 113 16.13 -29.06 17.35
N LEU A 114 16.32 -30.10 16.54
CA LEU A 114 15.28 -31.10 16.22
C LEU A 114 14.88 -32.01 17.40
N LYS A 115 15.75 -32.18 18.39
CA LYS A 115 15.48 -32.98 19.61
C LYS A 115 14.91 -32.13 20.74
N PHE A 116 15.19 -30.83 20.72
CA PHE A 116 14.70 -29.86 21.70
C PHE A 116 13.16 -29.73 21.64
N SER A 117 12.54 -29.55 22.81
CA SER A 117 11.09 -29.34 22.93
C SER A 117 10.76 -28.52 24.18
N ALA A 118 9.86 -27.55 24.03
CA ALA A 118 9.37 -26.68 25.10
C ALA A 118 7.92 -26.24 24.78
N SER A 119 7.22 -25.70 25.77
CA SER A 119 5.82 -25.23 25.64
C SER A 119 5.60 -24.05 26.58
N GLY A 120 5.03 -22.95 26.06
CA GLY A 120 4.79 -21.74 26.86
C GLY A 120 6.05 -20.97 27.27
N SER A 121 7.19 -21.22 26.61
CA SER A 121 8.49 -20.61 26.93
C SER A 121 8.86 -19.47 25.97
N VAL A 122 9.78 -18.60 26.41
CA VAL A 122 10.50 -17.67 25.54
C VAL A 122 11.85 -18.27 25.17
N ILE A 123 12.10 -18.46 23.88
CA ILE A 123 13.26 -19.19 23.36
C ILE A 123 14.13 -18.23 22.53
N SER A 124 15.39 -18.04 22.91
CA SER A 124 16.38 -17.32 22.11
C SER A 124 17.15 -18.30 21.24
N LEU A 125 16.99 -18.22 19.91
CA LEU A 125 17.77 -19.05 18.99
C LEU A 125 19.25 -18.64 18.96
N SER A 126 20.13 -19.51 18.47
CA SER A 126 21.49 -19.12 18.10
C SER A 126 21.49 -18.08 16.96
N GLY A 127 22.65 -17.53 16.62
CA GLY A 127 22.78 -16.72 15.41
C GLY A 127 22.60 -17.53 14.11
N SER A 128 22.81 -18.84 14.16
CA SER A 128 22.96 -19.77 13.03
C SER A 128 21.75 -20.66 12.77
N ASN A 129 20.91 -20.95 13.78
CA ASN A 129 19.74 -21.85 13.64
C ASN A 129 18.89 -21.58 12.38
N PRO A 130 18.64 -20.33 11.96
CA PRO A 130 17.86 -20.03 10.75
C PRO A 130 18.42 -20.61 9.44
N MET A 131 19.69 -21.04 9.43
CA MET A 131 20.36 -21.65 8.30
C MET A 131 20.03 -23.15 8.16
N HIS A 132 19.64 -23.83 9.25
CA HIS A 132 19.24 -25.24 9.24
C HIS A 132 17.71 -25.41 9.10
N ALA A 133 17.28 -25.74 7.88
CA ALA A 133 15.87 -25.65 7.49
C ALA A 133 14.91 -26.58 8.26
N ALA A 134 15.28 -27.84 8.51
CA ALA A 134 14.43 -28.78 9.24
C ALA A 134 14.23 -28.37 10.71
N GLY A 135 15.29 -27.83 11.33
CA GLY A 135 15.22 -27.27 12.68
C GLY A 135 14.26 -26.09 12.76
N MET A 136 14.32 -25.16 11.80
CA MET A 136 13.39 -24.03 11.76
C MET A 136 11.94 -24.42 11.47
N GLN A 137 11.70 -25.46 10.67
CA GLN A 137 10.35 -26.02 10.49
C GLN A 137 9.79 -26.57 11.81
N HIS A 138 10.62 -27.29 12.59
CA HIS A 138 10.26 -27.75 13.93
C HIS A 138 10.00 -26.60 14.90
N MET A 139 10.84 -25.57 14.92
CA MET A 139 10.64 -24.39 15.77
C MET A 139 9.34 -23.64 15.41
N LYS A 140 9.12 -23.33 14.13
CA LYS A 140 7.92 -22.63 13.62
C LYS A 140 6.62 -23.44 13.82
N LYS A 141 6.70 -24.76 13.91
CA LYS A 141 5.56 -25.63 14.27
C LYS A 141 5.16 -25.51 15.75
N ASN A 142 6.10 -25.18 16.64
CA ASN A 142 5.91 -25.18 18.09
C ASN A 142 5.88 -23.77 18.72
N GLY A 143 6.00 -22.70 17.94
CA GLY A 143 5.95 -21.34 18.45
C GLY A 143 5.91 -20.28 17.36
N ILE A 144 5.87 -19.02 17.80
CA ILE A 144 5.79 -17.84 16.94
C ILE A 144 7.21 -17.27 16.76
N VAL A 145 7.70 -17.22 15.52
CA VAL A 145 9.07 -16.78 15.22
C VAL A 145 9.12 -15.26 15.06
N VAL A 146 9.64 -14.57 16.07
CA VAL A 146 9.78 -13.11 16.11
C VAL A 146 11.20 -12.72 15.66
N TYR A 147 11.31 -12.01 14.55
CA TYR A 147 12.59 -11.50 14.04
C TYR A 147 12.88 -10.11 14.64
N LEU A 148 13.95 -10.03 15.44
CA LEU A 148 14.52 -8.77 15.91
C LEU A 148 15.39 -8.17 14.80
N ASP A 149 14.79 -7.30 13.98
CA ASP A 149 15.42 -6.70 12.81
C ASP A 149 16.19 -5.44 13.24
N VAL A 150 17.51 -5.59 13.39
CA VAL A 150 18.44 -4.55 13.84
C VAL A 150 19.33 -4.12 12.66
N PRO A 151 19.50 -2.81 12.38
CA PRO A 151 20.37 -2.33 11.31
C PRO A 151 21.80 -2.91 11.39
N THR A 152 22.35 -3.31 10.25
CA THR A 152 23.68 -3.97 10.15
C THR A 152 24.79 -3.12 10.76
N THR A 153 24.72 -1.79 10.63
CA THR A 153 25.65 -0.82 11.24
C THR A 153 25.66 -0.89 12.77
N VAL A 154 24.47 -1.01 13.38
CA VAL A 154 24.27 -1.15 14.83
C VAL A 154 24.81 -2.49 15.31
N ILE A 155 24.51 -3.59 14.61
CA ILE A 155 25.06 -4.92 14.90
C ILE A 155 26.60 -4.91 14.85
N MET A 156 27.19 -4.34 13.80
CA MET A 156 28.64 -4.21 13.68
C MET A 156 29.26 -3.36 14.80
N SER A 157 28.56 -2.33 15.28
CA SER A 157 29.00 -1.55 16.45
C SER A 157 28.96 -2.38 17.74
N ARG A 158 27.83 -3.04 18.02
CA ARG A 158 27.62 -3.88 19.21
C ARG A 158 28.54 -5.12 19.28
N LEU A 159 29.07 -5.58 18.14
CA LEU A 159 30.00 -6.71 18.07
C LEU A 159 31.49 -6.31 18.16
N LYS A 160 31.87 -5.05 17.84
CA LYS A 160 33.26 -4.57 18.01
C LYS A 160 33.76 -4.60 19.45
N SER A 161 32.85 -4.53 20.43
CA SER A 161 33.14 -4.55 21.87
C SER A 161 33.02 -5.95 22.50
N LYS A 162 32.90 -7.01 21.70
CA LYS A 162 32.80 -8.41 22.17
C LYS A 162 33.82 -9.30 21.43
N LYS A 163 34.11 -10.47 22.02
CA LYS A 163 34.79 -11.55 21.28
C LYS A 163 33.90 -12.02 20.13
N MET A 164 34.50 -12.35 18.99
CA MET A 164 33.82 -12.81 17.77
C MET A 164 34.00 -14.32 17.51
N ASP A 165 34.53 -15.05 18.49
CA ASP A 165 34.81 -16.50 18.48
C ASP A 165 33.57 -17.40 18.34
N ARG A 166 32.35 -16.86 18.54
CA ARG A 166 31.07 -17.55 18.32
C ARG A 166 30.41 -17.30 16.94
N ILE A 167 31.06 -16.58 16.00
CA ILE A 167 30.43 -16.23 14.71
C ILE A 167 30.72 -17.31 13.64
N VAL A 168 29.82 -18.29 13.54
CA VAL A 168 29.81 -19.37 12.53
C VAL A 168 30.03 -18.83 11.10
N GLY A 169 31.12 -19.24 10.44
CA GLY A 169 31.48 -18.79 9.08
C GLY A 169 32.30 -17.49 9.01
N LEU A 170 32.75 -16.94 10.13
CA LEU A 170 33.78 -15.89 10.16
C LEU A 170 35.16 -16.50 9.93
N SER A 171 35.82 -16.13 8.83
CA SER A 171 37.13 -16.63 8.43
C SER A 171 38.04 -15.50 7.89
N PRO A 172 39.37 -15.69 7.85
CA PRO A 172 40.29 -14.67 7.34
C PRO A 172 39.95 -14.25 5.91
N GLY A 173 39.66 -12.96 5.72
CA GLY A 173 39.30 -12.37 4.42
C GLY A 173 37.80 -12.17 4.19
N VAL A 174 36.91 -12.81 4.98
CA VAL A 174 35.45 -12.60 4.89
C VAL A 174 35.03 -11.50 5.88
N SER A 175 34.28 -10.49 5.42
CA SER A 175 33.83 -9.42 6.32
C SER A 175 32.55 -9.80 7.07
N LEU A 176 32.44 -9.32 8.31
CA LEU A 176 31.23 -9.47 9.13
C LEU A 176 29.98 -8.88 8.45
N LYS A 177 30.14 -7.83 7.62
CA LYS A 177 29.03 -7.24 6.86
C LYS A 177 28.44 -8.24 5.86
N ASP A 178 29.31 -8.97 5.17
CA ASP A 178 28.91 -9.93 4.13
C ASP A 178 28.24 -11.15 4.75
N ILE A 179 28.73 -11.62 5.90
CA ILE A 179 28.09 -12.69 6.70
C ILE A 179 26.69 -12.26 7.16
N LEU A 180 26.53 -11.04 7.66
CA LEU A 180 25.22 -10.53 8.09
C LEU A 180 24.26 -10.37 6.91
N GLN A 181 24.75 -9.88 5.75
CA GLN A 181 23.96 -9.77 4.53
C GLN A 181 23.53 -11.14 4.00
N PHE A 182 24.44 -12.12 3.95
CA PHE A 182 24.16 -13.50 3.56
C PHE A 182 23.15 -14.17 4.51
N ARG A 183 23.25 -13.91 5.83
CA ARG A 183 22.28 -14.43 6.81
C ARG A 183 20.89 -13.80 6.72
N LYS A 184 20.76 -12.57 6.20
CA LYS A 184 19.47 -11.84 6.10
C LYS A 184 18.40 -12.62 5.33
N GLN A 185 18.76 -13.37 4.28
CA GLN A 185 17.83 -14.21 3.52
C GLN A 185 17.19 -15.32 4.38
N PHE A 186 17.95 -15.91 5.30
CA PHE A 186 17.47 -16.95 6.20
C PHE A 186 16.55 -16.37 7.27
N TYR A 187 16.88 -15.20 7.83
CA TYR A 187 15.98 -14.49 8.75
C TYR A 187 14.66 -14.11 8.05
N LYS A 188 14.70 -13.61 6.81
CA LYS A 188 13.50 -13.33 6.00
C LYS A 188 12.64 -14.57 5.69
N ARG A 189 13.22 -15.77 5.64
CA ARG A 189 12.49 -17.00 5.29
C ARG A 189 11.57 -17.50 6.40
N TRP A 190 11.97 -17.36 7.66
CA TRP A 190 11.39 -18.15 8.76
C TRP A 190 10.48 -17.38 9.73
N PHE A 191 10.54 -16.05 9.76
CA PHE A 191 9.78 -15.26 10.72
C PHE A 191 8.26 -15.33 10.48
N ASP A 192 7.50 -15.09 11.54
CA ASP A 192 6.05 -14.85 11.54
C ASP A 192 5.77 -13.35 11.74
N ILE A 193 6.60 -12.68 12.54
CA ILE A 193 6.46 -11.28 12.91
C ILE A 193 7.83 -10.60 12.95
N ARG A 194 7.90 -9.35 12.50
CA ARG A 194 9.11 -8.50 12.58
C ARG A 194 8.96 -7.48 13.69
N VAL A 195 10.02 -7.29 14.47
CA VAL A 195 10.16 -6.18 15.42
C VAL A 195 11.34 -5.32 14.98
N LEU A 196 11.06 -4.07 14.59
CA LEU A 196 12.09 -3.12 14.19
C LEU A 196 12.84 -2.57 15.41
N CYS A 197 14.14 -2.86 15.45
CA CYS A 197 15.01 -2.62 16.59
C CYS A 197 16.10 -1.62 16.20
N GLY A 198 15.88 -0.33 16.47
CA GLY A 198 16.82 0.74 16.18
C GLY A 198 18.11 0.71 17.03
N GLY A 199 18.92 1.76 16.87
CA GLY A 199 20.30 1.81 17.33
C GLY A 199 20.45 1.75 18.85
N ASP A 200 19.76 2.67 19.52
CA ASP A 200 19.98 3.00 20.93
C ASP A 200 18.76 2.67 21.81
N ILE A 201 17.83 1.84 21.30
CA ILE A 201 16.68 1.36 22.08
C ILE A 201 17.15 0.51 23.27
N ALA A 202 16.66 0.85 24.46
CA ALA A 202 16.74 0.00 25.64
C ALA A 202 16.03 -1.36 25.43
N ALA A 203 16.59 -2.45 25.96
CA ALA A 203 16.09 -3.81 25.72
C ALA A 203 14.64 -4.01 26.23
N GLU A 204 14.24 -3.21 27.22
CA GLU A 204 12.92 -3.18 27.84
C GLU A 204 11.85 -2.69 26.87
N VAL A 205 12.18 -1.69 26.02
CA VAL A 205 11.28 -1.15 24.99
C VAL A 205 11.22 -2.09 23.78
N VAL A 206 12.34 -2.75 23.43
CA VAL A 206 12.30 -3.84 22.44
C VAL A 206 11.41 -5.00 22.94
N ALA A 207 11.44 -5.31 24.24
CA ALA A 207 10.57 -6.30 24.84
C ALA A 207 9.08 -5.89 24.79
N GLU A 208 8.72 -4.62 25.00
CA GLU A 208 7.32 -4.17 24.75
C GLU A 208 6.94 -4.39 23.28
N LYS A 209 7.79 -3.96 22.31
CA LYS A 209 7.50 -4.18 20.89
C LYS A 209 7.32 -5.66 20.53
N VAL A 210 8.02 -6.58 21.21
CA VAL A 210 7.81 -8.03 21.04
C VAL A 210 6.44 -8.45 21.57
N LEU A 211 6.03 -7.95 22.73
CA LEU A 211 4.71 -8.24 23.31
C LEU A 211 3.58 -7.68 22.44
N ASP A 212 3.62 -6.40 22.08
CA ASP A 212 2.67 -5.74 21.17
C ASP A 212 2.52 -6.49 19.84
N ALA A 213 3.64 -6.97 19.29
CA ALA A 213 3.68 -7.68 18.01
C ALA A 213 3.10 -9.10 18.13
N VAL A 214 3.39 -9.82 19.22
CA VAL A 214 2.83 -11.15 19.49
C VAL A 214 1.34 -11.08 19.81
N GLU A 215 0.88 -10.06 20.55
CA GLU A 215 -0.54 -9.79 20.80
C GLU A 215 -1.28 -9.58 19.47
N ARG A 216 -0.79 -8.65 18.63
CA ARG A 216 -1.32 -8.43 17.27
C ARG A 216 -1.46 -9.75 16.49
N TYR A 217 -0.40 -10.56 16.44
CA TYR A 217 -0.38 -11.80 15.65
C TYR A 217 -1.38 -12.85 16.14
N GLN A 218 -1.70 -12.86 17.44
CA GLN A 218 -2.66 -13.80 18.03
C GLN A 218 -4.11 -13.33 17.86
N ASP A 219 -4.35 -12.02 17.90
CA ASP A 219 -5.68 -11.42 17.76
C ASP A 219 -5.83 -10.70 16.41
N SER A 220 -6.30 -11.45 15.41
CA SER A 220 -6.66 -10.90 14.10
C SER A 220 -7.91 -10.02 14.15
N GLU A 221 -8.74 -10.09 15.20
CA GLU A 221 -9.93 -9.24 15.34
C GLU A 221 -9.57 -7.78 15.67
N LEU A 222 -8.28 -7.49 15.88
CA LEU A 222 -7.77 -6.14 15.98
C LEU A 222 -7.64 -5.42 14.62
N GLU A 223 -7.63 -6.14 13.49
CA GLU A 223 -7.34 -5.58 12.15
C GLU A 223 -8.51 -5.74 11.16
N THR A 224 -9.71 -5.40 11.62
CA THR A 224 -10.96 -5.34 10.84
C THR A 224 -11.06 -4.15 9.87
N PHE A 225 -11.91 -4.28 8.87
CA PHE A 225 -12.28 -3.24 7.90
C PHE A 225 -13.76 -2.87 7.97
N ILE A 226 -14.07 -1.61 7.68
CA ILE A 226 -15.41 -1.04 7.64
C ILE A 226 -15.63 -0.23 6.35
N SER A 227 -16.90 -0.02 5.98
CA SER A 227 -17.26 0.91 4.91
C SER A 227 -17.22 2.37 5.39
N THR A 228 -16.76 3.28 4.53
CA THR A 228 -16.84 4.74 4.71
C THR A 228 -18.25 5.29 4.89
N ARG A 229 -19.30 4.51 4.59
CA ARG A 229 -20.72 4.89 4.77
C ARG A 229 -21.36 4.31 6.03
N SER A 230 -20.72 3.32 6.68
CA SER A 230 -21.27 2.63 7.86
C SER A 230 -21.37 3.53 9.10
N SER A 231 -22.54 3.58 9.75
CA SER A 231 -22.68 4.34 11.00
C SER A 231 -22.04 3.61 12.20
N ARG A 232 -21.67 4.37 13.24
CA ARG A 232 -21.18 3.78 14.50
C ARG A 232 -22.28 2.99 15.23
N SER A 233 -23.55 3.40 15.11
CA SER A 233 -24.71 2.68 15.65
C SER A 233 -24.90 1.30 15.01
N GLU A 234 -24.70 1.16 13.70
CA GLU A 234 -24.83 -0.13 13.01
C GLU A 234 -23.67 -1.07 13.32
N ARG A 235 -22.47 -0.54 13.59
CA ARG A 235 -21.33 -1.31 14.08
C ARG A 235 -21.62 -1.91 15.47
N SER A 236 -22.06 -1.08 16.42
CA SER A 236 -22.36 -1.54 17.79
C SER A 236 -23.61 -2.41 17.95
N MET A 237 -24.52 -2.42 16.97
CA MET A 237 -25.76 -3.24 16.99
C MET A 237 -25.61 -4.59 16.28
N LYS A 238 -24.43 -4.92 15.75
CA LYS A 238 -24.19 -6.11 14.93
C LYS A 238 -22.99 -6.94 15.41
N GLU A 239 -23.02 -7.35 16.69
CA GLU A 239 -22.04 -8.30 17.23
C GLU A 239 -22.03 -9.65 16.46
N ASP A 240 -23.16 -10.02 15.84
CA ASP A 240 -23.34 -11.17 14.94
C ASP A 240 -23.00 -10.89 13.45
N SER A 241 -22.44 -9.74 13.08
CA SER A 241 -22.05 -9.50 11.67
C SER A 241 -20.67 -10.05 11.33
N HIS A 242 -20.53 -10.57 10.10
CA HIS A 242 -19.24 -10.97 9.55
C HIS A 242 -18.24 -9.81 9.56
N LYS A 243 -17.25 -9.90 10.46
CA LYS A 243 -16.04 -9.08 10.45
C LYS A 243 -15.32 -9.27 9.11
N LEU A 244 -14.89 -8.16 8.50
CA LEU A 244 -14.17 -8.16 7.23
C LEU A 244 -12.67 -7.95 7.47
N TYR A 245 -11.85 -8.85 6.94
CA TYR A 245 -10.39 -8.82 7.02
C TYR A 245 -9.76 -8.33 5.71
N PHE A 246 -8.42 -8.36 5.59
CA PHE A 246 -7.77 -7.84 4.38
C PHE A 246 -8.16 -8.65 3.13
N GLY A 247 -8.25 -9.98 3.24
CA GLY A 247 -8.69 -10.86 2.14
C GLY A 247 -10.09 -10.53 1.64
N ASP A 248 -11.04 -10.26 2.55
CA ASP A 248 -12.42 -9.91 2.19
C ASP A 248 -12.47 -8.60 1.39
N VAL A 249 -11.78 -7.55 1.85
CA VAL A 249 -11.84 -6.24 1.16
C VAL A 249 -11.04 -6.18 -0.13
N VAL A 250 -10.05 -7.06 -0.30
CA VAL A 250 -9.32 -7.25 -1.57
C VAL A 250 -10.17 -8.01 -2.58
N THR A 251 -10.95 -9.00 -2.15
CA THR A 251 -11.80 -9.79 -3.04
C THR A 251 -13.12 -9.09 -3.40
N GLN A 252 -13.78 -8.43 -2.44
CA GLN A 252 -15.02 -7.67 -2.66
C GLN A 252 -14.78 -6.32 -3.36
N GLY A 253 -13.74 -5.57 -2.96
CA GLY A 253 -13.32 -4.30 -3.59
C GLY A 253 -14.22 -3.07 -3.35
N LEU A 254 -15.54 -3.24 -3.23
CA LEU A 254 -16.56 -2.23 -2.90
C LEU A 254 -17.47 -2.78 -1.78
N ALA A 255 -17.96 -1.91 -0.88
CA ALA A 255 -18.90 -2.32 0.15
C ALA A 255 -20.36 -2.35 -0.36
N LEU A 256 -21.19 -3.19 0.28
CA LEU A 256 -22.61 -3.39 -0.09
C LEU A 256 -23.48 -2.12 0.05
N ASP A 257 -23.05 -1.14 0.84
CA ASP A 257 -23.68 0.18 0.99
C ASP A 257 -23.21 1.21 -0.08
N GLY A 258 -22.43 0.76 -1.06
CA GLY A 258 -21.80 1.58 -2.10
C GLY A 258 -20.58 2.36 -1.62
N GLY A 259 -20.17 2.20 -0.35
CA GLY A 259 -19.00 2.85 0.23
C GLY A 259 -17.69 2.11 -0.04
N LEU A 260 -16.59 2.71 0.44
CA LEU A 260 -15.24 2.23 0.25
C LEU A 260 -14.67 1.64 1.54
N PHE A 261 -13.99 0.50 1.46
CA PHE A 261 -13.37 -0.11 2.64
C PHE A 261 -12.19 0.72 3.18
N VAL A 262 -12.11 0.82 4.50
CA VAL A 262 -10.98 1.39 5.27
C VAL A 262 -10.74 0.56 6.54
N PRO A 263 -9.51 0.49 7.08
CA PRO A 263 -9.25 -0.17 8.36
C PRO A 263 -10.01 0.51 9.51
N GLU A 264 -10.66 -0.28 10.37
CA GLU A 264 -11.52 0.24 11.44
C GLU A 264 -10.73 0.99 12.52
N ARG A 265 -9.54 0.48 12.87
CA ARG A 265 -8.63 1.12 13.85
C ARG A 265 -7.72 2.18 13.22
N GLY A 266 -7.98 2.56 11.97
CA GLY A 266 -7.15 3.48 11.20
C GLY A 266 -5.82 2.86 10.73
N LEU A 267 -4.90 3.72 10.31
CA LEU A 267 -3.61 3.29 9.76
C LEU A 267 -2.57 3.03 10.87
N PRO A 268 -1.71 2.01 10.72
CA PRO A 268 -0.60 1.78 11.63
C PRO A 268 0.38 2.94 11.60
N LYS A 269 0.98 3.26 12.75
CA LYS A 269 2.01 4.30 12.86
C LYS A 269 3.38 3.66 13.00
N PHE A 270 4.37 4.28 12.36
CA PHE A 270 5.77 4.01 12.56
C PHE A 270 6.39 5.17 13.35
N THR A 271 7.26 4.85 14.30
CA THR A 271 8.02 5.85 15.05
C THR A 271 9.08 6.51 14.15
N ALA A 272 9.57 7.68 14.57
CA ALA A 272 10.66 8.37 13.86
C ALA A 272 11.92 7.50 13.72
N GLU A 273 12.20 6.62 14.69
CA GLU A 273 13.32 5.68 14.65
C GLU A 273 13.11 4.56 13.64
N GLU A 274 11.90 4.00 13.58
CA GLU A 274 11.57 2.93 12.64
C GLU A 274 11.62 3.42 11.19
N TRP A 275 11.18 4.65 10.92
CA TRP A 275 11.41 5.30 9.64
C TRP A 275 12.89 5.53 9.34
N GLN A 276 13.70 5.95 10.33
CA GLN A 276 15.15 6.09 10.14
C GLN A 276 15.85 4.75 9.85
N GLY A 277 15.39 3.65 10.45
CA GLY A 277 15.85 2.29 10.14
C GLY A 277 15.58 1.84 8.69
N LEU A 278 14.72 2.56 7.96
CA LEU A 278 14.36 2.29 6.56
C LEU A 278 15.04 3.23 5.55
N ILE A 279 15.91 4.15 5.98
CA ILE A 279 16.65 5.07 5.10
C ILE A 279 17.49 4.30 4.07
N ASP A 280 18.32 3.35 4.53
CA ASP A 280 19.21 2.56 3.66
C ASP A 280 18.54 1.29 3.08
N ALA A 281 17.26 1.07 3.35
CA ALA A 281 16.51 -0.08 2.84
C ALA A 281 16.11 0.12 1.36
N THR A 282 16.13 -0.95 0.57
CA THR A 282 15.69 -0.89 -0.84
C THR A 282 14.18 -0.67 -0.95
N TYR A 283 13.67 -0.30 -2.12
CA TYR A 283 12.22 -0.16 -2.34
C TYR A 283 11.45 -1.44 -1.95
N ILE A 284 11.96 -2.62 -2.30
CA ILE A 284 11.40 -3.93 -1.95
C ILE A 284 11.35 -4.11 -0.43
N GLU A 285 12.43 -3.76 0.28
CA GLU A 285 12.49 -3.92 1.75
C GLU A 285 11.59 -2.90 2.48
N ARG A 286 11.48 -1.67 1.97
CA ARG A 286 10.51 -0.68 2.47
C ARG A 286 9.07 -1.14 2.19
N ALA A 287 8.79 -1.68 0.99
CA ALA A 287 7.49 -2.26 0.66
C ALA A 287 7.13 -3.39 1.62
N GLN A 288 8.05 -4.32 1.83
CA GLN A 288 7.90 -5.44 2.76
C GLN A 288 7.53 -4.95 4.16
N VAL A 289 8.32 -4.05 4.76
CA VAL A 289 8.10 -3.57 6.13
C VAL A 289 6.81 -2.74 6.27
N ILE A 290 6.48 -1.89 5.30
CA ILE A 290 5.25 -1.09 5.31
C ILE A 290 4.01 -1.98 5.17
N LEU A 291 4.06 -2.99 4.29
CA LEU A 291 2.92 -3.87 4.03
C LEU A 291 2.70 -4.90 5.15
N GLU A 292 3.77 -5.42 5.76
CA GLU A 292 3.68 -6.30 6.96
C GLU A 292 2.96 -5.65 8.15
N ARG A 293 2.94 -4.31 8.23
CA ARG A 293 2.23 -3.56 9.27
C ARG A 293 0.78 -3.23 8.91
N CYS A 294 0.41 -3.35 7.64
CA CYS A 294 -0.91 -2.99 7.08
C CYS A 294 -1.75 -4.20 6.63
N ILE A 295 -1.17 -5.40 6.67
CA ILE A 295 -1.79 -6.69 6.34
C ILE A 295 -1.57 -7.61 7.53
N HIS A 296 -2.59 -8.35 7.96
CA HIS A 296 -2.45 -9.28 9.08
C HIS A 296 -1.78 -10.59 8.61
N PRO A 297 -0.85 -11.20 9.37
CA PRO A 297 -0.24 -12.47 9.00
C PRO A 297 -1.20 -13.67 8.87
N ALA A 298 -2.44 -13.54 9.38
CA ALA A 298 -3.51 -14.51 9.13
C ALA A 298 -4.16 -14.37 7.74
N ASP A 299 -4.23 -13.15 7.19
CA ASP A 299 -4.63 -12.92 5.79
C ASP A 299 -3.53 -13.35 4.83
N ILE A 300 -2.30 -12.89 5.05
CA ILE A 300 -1.12 -13.24 4.23
C ILE A 300 0.13 -13.36 5.13
N PRO A 301 0.69 -14.56 5.32
CA PRO A 301 1.93 -14.76 6.08
C PRO A 301 3.10 -13.96 5.51
N ALA A 302 3.93 -13.38 6.37
CA ALA A 302 4.97 -12.42 5.99
C ALA A 302 5.97 -12.95 4.94
N SER A 303 6.29 -14.25 4.96
CA SER A 303 7.14 -14.89 3.95
C SER A 303 6.48 -14.96 2.57
N LYS A 304 5.16 -15.17 2.48
CA LYS A 304 4.42 -15.15 1.21
C LYS A 304 4.17 -13.73 0.72
N LEU A 305 3.95 -12.79 1.64
CA LEU A 305 3.88 -11.36 1.31
C LEU A 305 5.21 -10.88 0.70
N ALA A 306 6.36 -11.31 1.24
CA ALA A 306 7.67 -11.02 0.66
C ALA A 306 7.83 -11.56 -0.77
N GLU A 307 7.48 -12.84 -1.01
CA GLU A 307 7.50 -13.46 -2.34
C GLU A 307 6.63 -12.69 -3.35
N ILE A 308 5.43 -12.26 -2.93
CA ILE A 308 4.50 -11.45 -3.75
C ILE A 308 5.10 -10.08 -4.09
N ILE A 309 5.78 -9.42 -3.14
CA ILE A 309 6.42 -8.12 -3.33
C ILE A 309 7.65 -8.22 -4.23
N GLU A 310 8.48 -9.25 -4.05
CA GLU A 310 9.66 -9.52 -4.89
C GLU A 310 9.25 -9.88 -6.34
N THR A 311 8.13 -10.58 -6.52
CA THR A 311 7.53 -10.83 -7.85
C THR A 311 6.99 -9.54 -8.50
N ALA A 312 6.35 -8.67 -7.71
CA ALA A 312 5.73 -7.44 -8.22
C ALA A 312 6.73 -6.33 -8.57
N TYR A 313 7.86 -6.23 -7.85
CA TYR A 313 8.83 -5.13 -7.96
C TYR A 313 10.26 -5.64 -8.23
N GLY A 314 10.43 -6.36 -9.33
CA GLY A 314 11.70 -6.96 -9.75
C GLY A 314 12.11 -6.54 -11.16
N GLU A 315 12.51 -7.53 -11.97
CA GLU A 315 13.01 -7.35 -13.36
C GLU A 315 11.96 -6.78 -14.33
N ASN A 316 10.69 -6.75 -13.94
CA ASN A 316 9.61 -6.06 -14.65
C ASN A 316 9.71 -4.53 -14.59
N PHE A 317 10.52 -3.94 -13.69
CA PHE A 317 10.79 -2.51 -13.63
C PHE A 317 12.12 -2.15 -14.30
N SER A 318 12.09 -1.19 -15.21
CA SER A 318 13.24 -0.66 -15.96
C SER A 318 14.26 0.12 -15.11
N CYS A 319 14.02 0.29 -13.81
CA CYS A 319 14.95 0.90 -12.87
C CYS A 319 15.01 0.06 -11.58
N SER A 320 16.20 -0.34 -11.15
CA SER A 320 16.42 -1.12 -9.93
C SER A 320 16.08 -0.39 -8.61
N ARG A 321 15.86 0.93 -8.65
CA ARG A 321 15.29 1.69 -7.51
C ARG A 321 13.76 1.66 -7.46
N ILE A 322 13.11 1.09 -8.49
CA ILE A 322 11.65 0.98 -8.71
C ILE A 322 10.96 2.35 -8.85
N ALA A 323 11.02 3.21 -7.83
CA ALA A 323 10.49 4.58 -7.79
C ALA A 323 11.58 5.61 -7.41
N PRO A 324 12.58 5.87 -8.28
CA PRO A 324 13.65 6.81 -7.97
C PRO A 324 13.13 8.26 -7.86
N VAL A 325 13.73 9.02 -6.94
CA VAL A 325 13.60 10.48 -6.89
C VAL A 325 14.79 11.12 -7.61
N ARG A 326 14.52 12.03 -8.56
CA ARG A 326 15.54 12.89 -9.19
C ARG A 326 15.37 14.35 -8.79
N HIS A 327 16.47 15.09 -8.76
CA HIS A 327 16.44 16.55 -8.79
C HIS A 327 16.00 17.05 -10.18
N LEU A 328 15.23 18.13 -10.21
CA LEU A 328 14.81 18.79 -11.45
C LEU A 328 15.41 20.20 -11.57
N ALA A 329 15.10 21.06 -10.60
CA ALA A 329 15.61 22.44 -10.52
C ALA A 329 15.36 23.01 -9.13
N GLY A 330 16.31 23.78 -8.57
CA GLY A 330 16.15 24.43 -7.26
C GLY A 330 15.76 23.44 -6.16
N ASN A 331 14.62 23.68 -5.51
CA ASN A 331 14.05 22.79 -4.48
C ASN A 331 12.93 21.87 -5.03
N GLN A 332 12.97 21.52 -6.32
CA GLN A 332 11.98 20.65 -6.98
C GLN A 332 12.58 19.30 -7.37
N PHE A 333 11.85 18.24 -7.05
CA PHE A 333 12.26 16.86 -7.27
C PHE A 333 11.15 16.08 -7.99
N LEU A 334 11.50 15.24 -8.96
CA LEU A 334 10.57 14.33 -9.63
C LEU A 334 10.65 12.96 -8.98
N LEU A 335 9.49 12.41 -8.58
CA LEU A 335 9.34 11.00 -8.24
C LEU A 335 8.92 10.24 -9.49
N GLU A 336 9.84 9.48 -10.09
CA GLU A 336 9.65 8.78 -11.37
C GLU A 336 8.82 7.49 -11.18
N LEU A 337 7.50 7.58 -11.36
CA LEU A 337 6.57 6.46 -11.18
C LEU A 337 6.27 5.71 -12.48
N PHE A 338 7.11 5.83 -13.50
CA PHE A 338 6.85 5.31 -14.84
C PHE A 338 7.83 4.22 -15.29
N HIS A 339 8.60 3.64 -14.36
CA HIS A 339 9.58 2.59 -14.68
C HIS A 339 8.99 1.18 -14.77
N GLY A 340 7.73 0.98 -14.35
CA GLY A 340 7.02 -0.30 -14.48
C GLY A 340 6.69 -0.65 -15.95
N PRO A 341 6.25 -1.90 -16.21
CA PRO A 341 6.18 -2.44 -17.56
C PRO A 341 5.26 -1.66 -18.50
N THR A 342 4.26 -0.93 -17.99
CA THR A 342 3.30 -0.17 -18.81
C THR A 342 3.52 1.34 -18.80
N ALA A 343 4.67 1.75 -18.27
CA ALA A 343 5.18 3.11 -18.23
C ALA A 343 4.29 4.11 -17.46
N SER A 344 3.61 3.66 -16.40
CA SER A 344 2.74 4.53 -15.58
C SER A 344 2.65 4.12 -14.10
N PHE A 345 2.32 5.07 -13.23
CA PHE A 345 2.23 4.86 -11.78
C PHE A 345 1.23 3.78 -11.34
N LYS A 346 0.35 3.37 -12.26
CA LYS A 346 -0.66 2.34 -12.05
C LYS A 346 -0.02 0.95 -11.92
N ASP A 347 1.18 0.75 -12.47
CA ASP A 347 1.99 -0.46 -12.35
C ASP A 347 2.31 -0.77 -10.88
N PHE A 348 2.62 0.24 -10.05
CA PHE A 348 2.89 0.04 -8.61
C PHE A 348 1.75 -0.65 -7.86
N ALA A 349 0.50 -0.38 -8.26
CA ALA A 349 -0.68 -1.04 -7.70
C ALA A 349 -0.99 -2.37 -8.41
N LEU A 350 -0.92 -2.39 -9.74
CA LEU A 350 -1.43 -3.48 -10.57
C LEU A 350 -0.41 -4.59 -10.87
N GLN A 351 0.86 -4.43 -10.51
CA GLN A 351 1.83 -5.53 -10.45
C GLN A 351 1.76 -6.30 -9.12
N LEU A 352 1.19 -5.71 -8.05
CA LEU A 352 1.06 -6.36 -6.73
C LEU A 352 -0.35 -6.91 -6.49
N MET A 353 -1.38 -6.12 -6.80
CA MET A 353 -2.78 -6.46 -6.52
C MET A 353 -3.26 -7.81 -7.12
N PRO A 354 -2.87 -8.23 -8.34
CA PRO A 354 -3.27 -9.53 -8.88
C PRO A 354 -2.79 -10.70 -8.02
N HIS A 355 -1.54 -10.66 -7.55
CA HIS A 355 -0.96 -11.72 -6.73
C HIS A 355 -1.56 -11.77 -5.32
N LEU A 356 -1.86 -10.60 -4.73
CA LEU A 356 -2.63 -10.51 -3.47
C LEU A 356 -4.04 -11.08 -3.64
N PHE A 357 -4.75 -10.68 -4.70
CA PHE A 357 -6.09 -11.18 -5.03
C PHE A 357 -6.09 -12.70 -5.25
N ALA A 358 -5.16 -13.21 -6.05
CA ALA A 358 -5.01 -14.65 -6.33
C ALA A 358 -4.74 -15.49 -5.07
N TYR A 359 -4.02 -14.93 -4.10
CA TYR A 359 -3.79 -15.59 -2.81
C TYR A 359 -5.05 -15.60 -1.93
N CYS A 360 -5.82 -14.50 -1.92
CA CYS A 360 -6.99 -14.34 -1.04
C CYS A 360 -8.29 -15.00 -1.57
N ILE A 361 -8.47 -15.21 -2.88
CA ILE A 361 -9.68 -15.85 -3.40
C ILE A 361 -9.75 -17.38 -3.09
N PRO A 362 -10.95 -17.94 -2.87
CA PRO A 362 -11.13 -19.39 -2.71
C PRO A 362 -10.57 -20.20 -3.89
N ARG A 363 -9.91 -21.32 -3.60
CA ARG A 363 -9.30 -22.19 -4.63
C ARG A 363 -10.29 -22.94 -5.52
N SER A 364 -11.55 -23.00 -5.12
CA SER A 364 -12.65 -23.71 -5.80
C SER A 364 -13.53 -22.81 -6.67
N CYS A 365 -13.18 -21.53 -6.81
CA CYS A 365 -14.00 -20.54 -7.49
C CYS A 365 -13.21 -19.88 -8.61
N ASN A 366 -13.82 -19.77 -9.78
CA ASN A 366 -13.28 -19.02 -10.91
C ASN A 366 -13.65 -17.54 -10.77
N TYR A 367 -12.80 -16.64 -11.25
CA TYR A 367 -13.03 -15.20 -11.20
C TYR A 367 -12.79 -14.55 -12.56
N LEU A 368 -13.81 -13.86 -13.07
CA LEU A 368 -13.66 -12.94 -14.19
C LEU A 368 -13.51 -11.51 -13.68
N ILE A 369 -12.35 -10.91 -13.95
CA ILE A 369 -12.06 -9.52 -13.60
C ILE A 369 -12.60 -8.61 -14.70
N LEU A 370 -13.49 -7.67 -14.35
CA LEU A 370 -14.02 -6.66 -15.26
C LEU A 370 -13.42 -5.28 -14.97
N VAL A 371 -12.89 -4.63 -16.01
CA VAL A 371 -12.28 -3.28 -15.92
C VAL A 371 -12.79 -2.40 -17.05
N ALA A 372 -13.09 -1.13 -16.73
CA ALA A 372 -13.30 -0.07 -17.72
C ALA A 372 -12.08 0.87 -17.70
N THR A 373 -11.64 1.36 -18.86
CA THR A 373 -10.48 2.26 -18.92
C THR A 373 -10.54 3.33 -20.00
N SER A 374 -9.88 4.46 -19.74
CA SER A 374 -9.49 5.49 -20.70
C SER A 374 -8.03 5.34 -21.19
N GLY A 375 -7.39 4.17 -20.97
CA GLY A 375 -6.06 3.84 -21.47
C GLY A 375 -5.20 3.12 -20.43
N ASP A 376 -4.36 3.86 -19.70
CA ASP A 376 -3.29 3.30 -18.85
C ASP A 376 -3.71 2.21 -17.85
N THR A 377 -4.93 2.28 -17.30
CA THR A 377 -5.38 1.27 -16.33
C THR A 377 -5.53 -0.08 -17.02
N GLY A 378 -5.98 -0.11 -18.27
CA GLY A 378 -6.09 -1.31 -19.08
C GLY A 378 -4.74 -1.96 -19.33
N SER A 379 -3.74 -1.20 -19.81
CA SER A 379 -2.40 -1.76 -20.04
C SER A 379 -1.84 -2.36 -18.74
N ALA A 380 -1.91 -1.62 -17.63
CA ALA A 380 -1.33 -2.02 -16.35
C ALA A 380 -2.02 -3.24 -15.72
N VAL A 381 -3.34 -3.42 -15.94
CA VAL A 381 -4.08 -4.58 -15.41
C VAL A 381 -3.92 -5.81 -16.28
N LEU A 382 -3.89 -5.67 -17.61
CA LEU A 382 -3.64 -6.77 -18.55
C LEU A 382 -2.26 -7.39 -18.32
N ASP A 383 -1.22 -6.55 -18.27
CA ASP A 383 0.14 -6.99 -17.96
C ASP A 383 0.21 -7.66 -16.57
N GLY A 384 -0.37 -7.03 -15.53
CA GLY A 384 -0.36 -7.54 -14.16
C GLY A 384 -1.02 -8.92 -13.99
N PHE A 385 -2.24 -9.11 -14.48
CA PHE A 385 -2.93 -10.41 -14.37
C PHE A 385 -2.32 -11.50 -15.27
N SER A 386 -1.56 -11.12 -16.31
CA SER A 386 -0.81 -12.09 -17.11
C SER A 386 0.47 -12.62 -16.47
N ARG A 387 0.96 -11.96 -15.40
CA ARG A 387 2.16 -12.36 -14.62
C ARG A 387 1.86 -13.33 -13.48
N LEU A 388 0.59 -13.67 -13.26
CA LEU A 388 0.18 -14.71 -12.33
C LEU A 388 0.82 -16.07 -12.69
N HIS A 389 0.98 -16.94 -11.69
CA HIS A 389 1.38 -18.32 -11.95
C HIS A 389 0.30 -19.03 -12.76
N ASP A 390 0.68 -20.05 -13.55
CA ASP A 390 -0.29 -20.67 -14.47
C ASP A 390 -1.45 -21.33 -13.72
N THR A 391 -1.21 -21.89 -12.53
CA THR A 391 -2.26 -22.39 -11.60
C THR A 391 -3.30 -21.34 -11.20
N ASP A 392 -2.96 -20.06 -11.30
CA ASP A 392 -3.82 -18.94 -10.97
C ASP A 392 -4.50 -18.37 -12.23
N LYS A 393 -3.84 -18.41 -13.40
CA LYS A 393 -4.45 -18.06 -14.70
C LYS A 393 -5.64 -18.96 -15.06
N HIS A 394 -5.56 -20.26 -14.76
CA HIS A 394 -6.67 -21.21 -15.00
C HIS A 394 -7.94 -20.90 -14.20
N ARG A 395 -7.86 -20.06 -13.16
CA ARG A 395 -8.99 -19.67 -12.29
C ARG A 395 -9.23 -18.15 -12.22
N ILE A 396 -8.42 -17.35 -12.93
CA ILE A 396 -8.52 -15.88 -12.98
C ILE A 396 -8.34 -15.39 -14.42
N ALA A 397 -9.44 -14.89 -14.98
CA ALA A 397 -9.53 -14.30 -16.31
C ALA A 397 -9.80 -12.79 -16.21
N LEU A 398 -9.50 -12.01 -17.25
CA LEU A 398 -9.62 -10.55 -17.24
C LEU A 398 -10.16 -10.00 -18.57
N VAL A 399 -11.18 -9.13 -18.49
CA VAL A 399 -11.72 -8.36 -19.62
C VAL A 399 -11.62 -6.87 -19.35
N ASN A 400 -10.89 -6.16 -20.21
CA ASN A 400 -10.72 -4.71 -20.17
C ASN A 400 -11.52 -4.04 -21.29
N PHE A 401 -12.64 -3.40 -20.94
CA PHE A 401 -13.44 -2.60 -21.86
C PHE A 401 -12.89 -1.16 -21.96
N PHE A 402 -12.75 -0.67 -23.19
CA PHE A 402 -12.29 0.70 -23.47
C PHE A 402 -13.10 1.35 -24.59
N PRO A 403 -13.30 2.67 -24.60
CA PRO A 403 -13.99 3.35 -25.69
C PRO A 403 -13.14 3.29 -26.96
N GLU A 404 -13.70 2.71 -28.02
CA GLU A 404 -12.98 2.31 -29.24
C GLU A 404 -12.24 3.48 -29.90
N ASP A 405 -12.88 4.64 -29.97
CA ASP A 405 -12.33 5.90 -30.50
C ASP A 405 -11.95 6.90 -29.39
N GLY A 406 -12.13 6.53 -28.12
CA GLY A 406 -11.94 7.39 -26.94
C GLY A 406 -10.61 7.21 -26.20
N VAL A 407 -9.65 6.49 -26.79
CA VAL A 407 -8.29 6.27 -26.25
C VAL A 407 -7.23 6.66 -27.27
N SER A 408 -6.06 7.12 -26.82
CA SER A 408 -4.99 7.47 -27.75
C SER A 408 -4.46 6.24 -28.51
N PRO A 409 -4.01 6.36 -29.77
CA PRO A 409 -3.46 5.23 -30.53
C PRO A 409 -2.32 4.50 -29.83
N ILE A 410 -1.45 5.20 -29.10
CA ILE A 410 -0.35 4.60 -28.31
C ILE A 410 -0.91 3.73 -27.17
N GLN A 411 -1.89 4.23 -26.42
CA GLN A 411 -2.51 3.46 -25.34
C GLN A 411 -3.35 2.29 -25.89
N LYS A 412 -4.02 2.47 -27.03
CA LYS A 412 -4.75 1.39 -27.73
C LYS A 412 -3.81 0.27 -28.16
N SER A 413 -2.74 0.59 -28.88
CA SER A 413 -1.71 -0.38 -29.26
C SER A 413 -1.05 -1.04 -28.05
N GLN A 414 -0.86 -0.31 -26.95
CA GLN A 414 -0.32 -0.88 -25.72
C GLN A 414 -1.30 -1.87 -25.06
N MET A 415 -2.59 -1.54 -24.94
CA MET A 415 -3.60 -2.46 -24.40
C MET A 415 -3.72 -3.73 -25.24
N ILE A 416 -3.75 -3.61 -26.58
CA ILE A 416 -3.83 -4.75 -27.49
C ILE A 416 -2.55 -5.61 -27.40
N GLY A 417 -1.36 -5.00 -27.38
CA GLY A 417 -0.09 -5.73 -27.25
C GLY A 417 0.19 -6.31 -25.86
N CYS A 418 -0.57 -5.91 -24.83
CA CYS A 418 -0.55 -6.50 -23.49
C CYS A 418 -1.53 -7.69 -23.33
N GLN A 419 -2.32 -8.05 -24.35
CA GLN A 419 -3.24 -9.19 -24.27
C GLN A 419 -2.49 -10.53 -24.16
N LYS A 420 -3.07 -11.47 -23.41
CA LYS A 420 -2.52 -12.80 -23.10
C LYS A 420 -3.66 -13.82 -22.92
N GLU A 421 -3.28 -15.08 -22.76
CA GLU A 421 -4.17 -16.25 -22.68
C GLU A 421 -5.33 -16.10 -21.68
N ASN A 422 -5.15 -15.36 -20.58
CA ASN A 422 -6.19 -15.08 -19.59
C ASN A 422 -6.64 -13.60 -19.53
N ALA A 423 -6.30 -12.77 -20.53
CA ALA A 423 -6.42 -11.31 -20.43
C ALA A 423 -6.69 -10.63 -21.79
N TRP A 424 -7.92 -10.18 -22.01
CA TRP A 424 -8.41 -9.56 -23.25
C TRP A 424 -8.75 -8.08 -23.10
N SER A 425 -8.61 -7.32 -24.19
CA SER A 425 -9.02 -5.92 -24.26
C SER A 425 -9.99 -5.72 -25.41
N VAL A 426 -11.18 -5.19 -25.09
CA VAL A 426 -12.33 -5.11 -25.99
C VAL A 426 -12.71 -3.65 -26.20
N GLY A 427 -12.72 -3.22 -27.46
CA GLY A 427 -13.19 -1.88 -27.84
C GLY A 427 -14.71 -1.81 -27.77
N VAL A 428 -15.25 -0.72 -27.24
CA VAL A 428 -16.69 -0.47 -27.14
C VAL A 428 -17.01 0.76 -27.99
N LYS A 429 -18.01 0.68 -28.87
CA LYS A 429 -18.43 1.81 -29.75
C LYS A 429 -19.21 2.90 -29.00
N SER A 430 -18.62 3.43 -27.94
CA SER A 430 -19.17 4.43 -27.01
C SER A 430 -18.04 5.20 -26.31
N ASP A 431 -18.39 5.98 -25.28
CA ASP A 431 -17.44 6.68 -24.40
C ASP A 431 -17.05 5.87 -23.14
N PHE A 432 -16.15 6.44 -22.33
CA PHE A 432 -15.68 5.82 -21.08
C PHE A 432 -16.75 5.74 -19.98
N ASP A 433 -17.66 6.72 -19.90
CA ASP A 433 -18.72 6.73 -18.89
C ASP A 433 -19.77 5.65 -19.18
N PHE A 434 -20.05 5.35 -20.46
CA PHE A 434 -20.79 4.15 -20.86
C PHE A 434 -20.08 2.88 -20.38
N CYS A 435 -18.79 2.70 -20.70
CA CYS A 435 -18.03 1.50 -20.30
C CYS A 435 -18.04 1.30 -18.77
N GLN A 436 -17.84 2.37 -18.02
CA GLN A 436 -17.87 2.36 -16.55
C GLN A 436 -19.27 2.11 -15.98
N THR A 437 -20.33 2.58 -16.64
CA THR A 437 -21.72 2.39 -16.23
C THR A 437 -22.20 0.97 -16.53
N ALA A 438 -21.87 0.44 -17.71
CA ALA A 438 -22.20 -0.92 -18.13
C ALA A 438 -21.63 -1.97 -17.17
N ILE A 439 -20.35 -1.85 -16.77
CA ILE A 439 -19.76 -2.75 -15.77
C ILE A 439 -20.52 -2.69 -14.44
N LYS A 440 -20.89 -1.50 -13.95
CA LYS A 440 -21.70 -1.37 -12.73
C LYS A 440 -23.09 -2.01 -12.86
N GLN A 441 -23.72 -1.90 -14.02
CA GLN A 441 -25.01 -2.55 -14.29
C GLN A 441 -24.87 -4.08 -14.35
N ILE A 442 -23.77 -4.62 -14.89
CA ILE A 442 -23.45 -6.05 -14.88
C ILE A 442 -23.25 -6.55 -13.44
N PHE A 443 -22.49 -5.83 -12.59
CA PHE A 443 -22.33 -6.18 -11.18
C PHE A 443 -23.63 -6.15 -10.37
N ASN A 444 -24.56 -5.26 -10.72
CA ASN A 444 -25.86 -5.14 -10.06
C ASN A 444 -26.94 -6.07 -10.65
N ASN A 445 -26.63 -6.86 -11.68
CA ASN A 445 -27.55 -7.82 -12.27
C ASN A 445 -27.47 -9.16 -11.50
N SER A 446 -28.34 -9.32 -10.50
CA SER A 446 -28.45 -10.53 -9.67
C SER A 446 -28.60 -11.81 -10.49
N ASP A 447 -29.38 -11.74 -11.56
CA ASP A 447 -29.81 -12.91 -12.31
C ASP A 447 -28.66 -13.43 -13.17
N PHE A 448 -27.92 -12.51 -13.81
CA PHE A 448 -26.70 -12.83 -14.56
C PHE A 448 -25.54 -13.26 -13.66
N THR A 449 -25.31 -12.57 -12.53
CA THR A 449 -24.26 -12.97 -11.58
C THR A 449 -24.55 -14.32 -10.93
N GLY A 450 -25.83 -14.60 -10.62
CA GLY A 450 -26.29 -15.92 -10.16
C GLY A 450 -26.09 -17.01 -11.21
N PHE A 451 -26.51 -16.76 -12.45
CA PHE A 451 -26.28 -17.66 -13.59
C PHE A 451 -24.80 -18.03 -13.78
N LEU A 452 -23.90 -17.05 -13.83
CA LEU A 452 -22.45 -17.31 -13.96
C LEU A 452 -21.87 -18.10 -12.77
N THR A 453 -22.41 -17.88 -11.57
CA THR A 453 -22.01 -18.60 -10.36
C THR A 453 -22.48 -20.06 -10.37
N VAL A 454 -23.70 -20.33 -10.86
CA VAL A 454 -24.33 -21.66 -10.86
C VAL A 454 -23.83 -22.53 -12.02
N GLU A 455 -23.80 -22.00 -13.24
CA GLU A 455 -23.47 -22.80 -14.44
C GLU A 455 -21.95 -22.95 -14.66
N TYR A 456 -21.14 -21.95 -14.26
CA TYR A 456 -19.69 -21.91 -14.55
C TYR A 456 -18.80 -21.78 -13.30
N GLY A 457 -19.37 -21.84 -12.09
CA GLY A 457 -18.61 -21.66 -10.85
C GLY A 457 -17.86 -20.33 -10.76
N THR A 458 -18.30 -19.32 -11.52
CA THR A 458 -17.53 -18.10 -11.82
C THR A 458 -18.15 -16.86 -11.18
N ALA A 459 -17.38 -16.22 -10.32
CA ALA A 459 -17.71 -14.92 -9.75
C ALA A 459 -17.15 -13.77 -10.61
N LEU A 460 -17.80 -12.60 -10.56
CA LEU A 460 -17.26 -11.36 -11.13
C LEU A 460 -16.49 -10.58 -10.05
N ALA A 461 -15.38 -9.95 -10.41
CA ALA A 461 -14.66 -9.03 -9.52
C ALA A 461 -14.06 -7.84 -10.31
N ALA A 462 -13.65 -6.77 -9.62
CA ALA A 462 -13.22 -5.53 -10.27
C ALA A 462 -11.87 -5.02 -9.75
N ALA A 463 -10.88 -4.93 -10.64
CA ALA A 463 -9.56 -4.34 -10.33
C ALA A 463 -9.58 -2.80 -10.37
N ASN A 464 -10.68 -2.16 -9.98
CA ASN A 464 -10.89 -0.71 -10.07
C ASN A 464 -10.16 0.07 -8.97
N SER A 465 -9.95 1.38 -9.18
CA SER A 465 -9.16 2.27 -8.30
C SER A 465 -9.72 2.46 -6.87
N ILE A 466 -10.85 1.84 -6.58
CA ILE A 466 -11.51 1.76 -5.28
C ILE A 466 -10.99 0.60 -4.40
N ASN A 467 -10.42 -0.45 -4.98
CA ASN A 467 -9.97 -1.62 -4.23
C ASN A 467 -8.81 -1.26 -3.27
N TRP A 468 -8.84 -1.75 -2.03
CA TRP A 468 -7.85 -1.40 -1.01
C TRP A 468 -6.42 -1.83 -1.40
N ALA A 469 -6.24 -3.00 -2.03
CA ALA A 469 -4.94 -3.45 -2.55
C ALA A 469 -4.40 -2.60 -3.72
N ARG A 470 -5.21 -1.73 -4.33
CA ARG A 470 -4.71 -0.71 -5.27
C ARG A 470 -4.29 0.60 -4.60
N LEU A 471 -4.81 0.91 -3.41
CA LEU A 471 -4.47 2.12 -2.68
C LEU A 471 -3.22 1.91 -1.80
N LEU A 472 -3.17 0.80 -1.07
CA LEU A 472 -2.13 0.49 -0.09
C LEU A 472 -0.69 0.57 -0.66
N PRO A 473 -0.36 0.04 -1.86
CA PRO A 473 1.01 0.06 -2.37
C PRO A 473 1.49 1.46 -2.78
N GLN A 474 0.56 2.40 -3.00
CA GLN A 474 0.90 3.78 -3.35
C GLN A 474 1.50 4.56 -2.16
N ILE A 475 1.29 4.09 -0.93
CA ILE A 475 1.92 4.68 0.26
C ILE A 475 3.44 4.46 0.21
N VAL A 476 3.87 3.29 -0.29
CA VAL A 476 5.27 2.85 -0.29
C VAL A 476 6.16 3.80 -1.09
N TYR A 477 5.71 4.29 -2.26
CA TYR A 477 6.52 5.23 -3.05
C TYR A 477 6.57 6.64 -2.45
N HIS A 478 5.52 7.11 -1.77
CA HIS A 478 5.58 8.40 -1.06
C HIS A 478 6.50 8.35 0.16
N ALA A 479 6.45 7.27 0.95
CA ALA A 479 7.38 7.04 2.05
C ALA A 479 8.82 6.87 1.54
N SER A 480 9.02 6.07 0.48
CA SER A 480 10.33 5.86 -0.15
C SER A 480 10.91 7.15 -0.73
N ALA A 481 10.09 8.02 -1.31
CA ALA A 481 10.56 9.29 -1.86
C ALA A 481 11.12 10.22 -0.77
N TYR A 482 10.45 10.28 0.39
CA TYR A 482 10.97 11.00 1.55
C TYR A 482 12.29 10.41 2.05
N LEU A 483 12.33 9.09 2.27
CA LEU A 483 13.51 8.38 2.75
C LEU A 483 14.70 8.48 1.77
N ASP A 484 14.44 8.54 0.46
CA ASP A 484 15.45 8.74 -0.57
C ASP A 484 16.04 10.16 -0.55
N LEU A 485 15.27 11.20 -0.20
CA LEU A 485 15.82 12.55 0.01
C LEU A 485 16.69 12.61 1.28
N VAL A 486 16.33 11.86 2.33
CA VAL A 486 17.15 11.74 3.54
C VAL A 486 18.45 10.97 3.26
N HIS A 487 18.39 9.83 2.59
CA HIS A 487 19.55 9.01 2.20
C HIS A 487 20.52 9.79 1.29
N GLN A 488 20.00 10.65 0.41
CA GLN A 488 20.81 11.53 -0.46
C GLN A 488 21.38 12.76 0.27
N GLY A 489 21.09 12.96 1.57
CA GLY A 489 21.55 14.13 2.33
C GLY A 489 20.89 15.45 1.92
N ILE A 490 19.82 15.41 1.12
CA ILE A 490 19.10 16.59 0.63
C ILE A 490 18.26 17.22 1.76
N ILE A 491 17.76 16.40 2.68
CA ILE A 491 17.07 16.80 3.90
C ILE A 491 17.54 15.95 5.08
N SER A 492 17.32 16.42 6.31
CA SER A 492 17.43 15.58 7.51
C SER A 492 16.09 14.89 7.80
N PHE A 493 16.10 13.76 8.50
CA PHE A 493 14.85 13.17 8.97
C PHE A 493 14.13 14.14 9.92
N GLY A 494 12.82 14.31 9.74
CA GLY A 494 12.02 15.30 10.46
C GLY A 494 11.88 16.64 9.72
N SER A 495 12.72 16.94 8.72
CA SER A 495 12.53 18.12 7.86
C SER A 495 11.24 17.97 7.03
N PRO A 496 10.42 19.02 6.89
CA PRO A 496 9.19 18.97 6.10
C PRO A 496 9.45 18.89 4.59
N VAL A 497 8.57 18.22 3.86
CA VAL A 497 8.46 18.31 2.40
C VAL A 497 7.01 18.56 1.99
N ASP A 498 6.79 19.23 0.86
CA ASP A 498 5.49 19.22 0.19
C ASP A 498 5.49 18.16 -0.92
N ILE A 499 4.32 17.59 -1.25
CA ILE A 499 4.17 16.67 -2.39
C ILE A 499 3.09 17.21 -3.32
N CYS A 500 3.39 17.34 -4.62
CA CYS A 500 2.42 17.73 -5.65
C CYS A 500 2.07 16.55 -6.56
N ILE A 501 0.77 16.30 -6.74
CA ILE A 501 0.25 15.13 -7.44
C ILE A 501 -0.74 15.59 -8.54
N PRO A 502 -0.56 15.18 -9.81
CA PRO A 502 -1.61 15.33 -10.81
C PRO A 502 -2.78 14.41 -10.44
N THR A 503 -3.90 15.01 -10.06
CA THR A 503 -4.92 14.34 -9.25
C THR A 503 -6.21 14.13 -10.03
N GLY A 504 -6.40 12.90 -10.50
CA GLY A 504 -7.69 12.37 -10.95
C GLY A 504 -8.51 11.81 -9.79
N ASN A 505 -8.71 10.48 -9.77
CA ASN A 505 -9.54 9.73 -8.79
C ASN A 505 -9.02 9.66 -7.33
N PHE A 506 -8.37 10.71 -6.83
CA PHE A 506 -7.80 10.91 -5.47
C PHE A 506 -6.78 9.89 -4.92
N GLY A 507 -6.66 8.67 -5.46
CA GLY A 507 -5.91 7.58 -4.82
C GLY A 507 -4.44 7.90 -4.50
N ASN A 508 -3.72 8.53 -5.43
CA ASN A 508 -2.31 8.88 -5.25
C ASN A 508 -2.11 9.96 -4.17
N ILE A 509 -2.90 11.05 -4.18
CA ILE A 509 -2.83 12.09 -3.14
C ILE A 509 -3.33 11.59 -1.77
N LEU A 510 -4.29 10.67 -1.76
CA LEU A 510 -4.71 9.97 -0.53
C LEU A 510 -3.59 9.09 0.03
N ALA A 511 -2.82 8.42 -0.82
CA ALA A 511 -1.67 7.62 -0.39
C ALA A 511 -0.53 8.48 0.19
N ALA A 512 -0.29 9.69 -0.36
CA ALA A 512 0.61 10.68 0.26
C ALA A 512 0.09 11.11 1.64
N PHE A 513 -1.22 11.37 1.75
CA PHE A 513 -1.87 11.70 3.01
C PHE A 513 -1.80 10.56 4.03
N TYR A 514 -1.88 9.31 3.57
CA TYR A 514 -1.72 8.14 4.42
C TYR A 514 -0.27 7.99 4.90
N ALA A 515 0.73 8.13 4.04
CA ALA A 515 2.14 8.19 4.44
C ALA A 515 2.39 9.27 5.53
N LYS A 516 1.74 10.43 5.40
CA LYS A 516 1.74 11.48 6.42
C LYS A 516 1.15 11.02 7.76
N LYS A 517 -0.03 10.38 7.77
CA LYS A 517 -0.66 9.89 9.01
C LYS A 517 0.10 8.70 9.63
N MET A 518 0.88 7.95 8.84
CA MET A 518 1.78 6.87 9.29
C MET A 518 3.12 7.38 9.86
N GLY A 519 3.44 8.67 9.71
CA GLY A 519 4.56 9.35 10.38
C GLY A 519 5.56 10.07 9.47
N ILE A 520 5.41 10.03 8.14
CA ILE A 520 6.30 10.76 7.24
C ILE A 520 6.06 12.29 7.36
N PRO A 521 7.10 13.13 7.51
CA PRO A 521 7.00 14.60 7.60
C PRO A 521 6.51 15.36 6.34
N ILE A 522 5.39 14.96 5.75
CA ILE A 522 4.74 15.71 4.66
C ILE A 522 3.99 16.91 5.25
N ARG A 523 4.31 18.11 4.79
CA ARG A 523 3.70 19.36 5.23
C ARG A 523 2.39 19.63 4.50
N LYS A 524 2.41 19.81 3.17
CA LYS A 524 1.20 19.88 2.32
C LYS A 524 1.17 18.79 1.26
N CYS A 525 -0.02 18.25 0.99
CA CYS A 525 -0.30 17.54 -0.25
C CYS A 525 -1.01 18.50 -1.22
N ILE A 526 -0.46 18.70 -2.41
CA ILE A 526 -0.90 19.68 -3.39
C ILE A 526 -1.59 18.96 -4.55
N CYS A 527 -2.91 19.15 -4.65
CA CYS A 527 -3.75 18.66 -5.74
C CYS A 527 -3.54 19.53 -6.98
N ALA A 528 -2.95 18.97 -8.04
CA ALA A 528 -2.89 19.58 -9.36
C ALA A 528 -4.01 19.03 -10.26
N SER A 529 -4.94 19.90 -10.67
CA SER A 529 -5.94 19.60 -11.70
C SER A 529 -5.51 20.13 -13.07
N ASN A 530 -6.01 19.55 -14.15
CA ASN A 530 -6.08 20.25 -15.44
C ASN A 530 -7.35 21.14 -15.48
N GLU A 531 -7.88 21.41 -16.67
CA GLU A 531 -9.10 22.20 -16.87
C GLU A 531 -10.35 21.61 -16.19
N ASN A 532 -10.38 20.30 -15.94
CA ASN A 532 -11.38 19.61 -15.12
C ASN A 532 -11.18 19.88 -13.61
N ASN A 533 -11.13 21.16 -13.27
CA ASN A 533 -10.71 21.73 -11.99
C ASN A 533 -11.73 21.58 -10.83
N VAL A 534 -12.60 20.57 -10.87
CA VAL A 534 -13.63 20.32 -9.84
C VAL A 534 -13.02 20.15 -8.45
N LEU A 535 -11.95 19.34 -8.32
CA LEU A 535 -11.21 19.16 -7.07
C LEU A 535 -10.53 20.43 -6.60
N THR A 536 -9.99 21.23 -7.53
CA THR A 536 -9.35 22.51 -7.18
C THR A 536 -10.35 23.52 -6.63
N ASN A 537 -11.55 23.60 -7.20
CA ASN A 537 -12.62 24.44 -6.65
C ASN A 537 -13.07 23.92 -5.28
N PHE A 538 -13.36 22.62 -5.17
CA PHE A 538 -13.78 21.98 -3.94
C PHE A 538 -12.78 22.18 -2.78
N ILE A 539 -11.48 21.98 -3.00
CA ILE A 539 -10.44 22.18 -1.98
C ILE A 539 -10.34 23.66 -1.55
N ARG A 540 -10.66 24.61 -2.44
CA ARG A 540 -10.62 26.06 -2.15
C ARG A 540 -11.89 26.59 -1.47
N THR A 541 -13.07 26.04 -1.77
CA THR A 541 -14.37 26.61 -1.33
C THR A 541 -15.19 25.70 -0.42
N GLY A 542 -14.84 24.41 -0.33
CA GLY A 542 -15.66 23.38 0.31
C GLY A 542 -16.88 22.95 -0.51
N VAL A 543 -17.09 23.50 -1.70
CA VAL A 543 -18.25 23.17 -2.56
C VAL A 543 -17.82 22.20 -3.65
N TYR A 544 -18.36 20.98 -3.62
CA TYR A 544 -18.21 20.00 -4.71
C TYR A 544 -19.43 20.17 -5.62
N ASP A 545 -19.26 20.72 -6.82
CA ASP A 545 -20.37 21.02 -7.72
C ASP A 545 -20.11 20.51 -9.15
N LEU A 546 -21.01 19.66 -9.63
CA LEU A 546 -21.04 19.11 -10.99
C LEU A 546 -22.05 19.82 -11.90
N ARG A 547 -22.93 20.65 -11.36
CA ARG A 547 -24.04 21.25 -12.11
C ARG A 547 -23.49 22.17 -13.19
N GLY A 548 -23.90 21.94 -14.44
CA GLY A 548 -23.40 22.66 -15.61
C GLY A 548 -21.96 22.32 -16.02
N ARG A 549 -21.22 21.47 -15.29
CA ARG A 549 -19.93 20.96 -15.76
C ARG A 549 -20.14 19.91 -16.84
N LYS A 550 -19.25 19.91 -17.82
CA LYS A 550 -19.03 18.82 -18.77
C LYS A 550 -17.58 18.38 -18.65
N LEU A 551 -17.30 17.13 -19.00
CA LEU A 551 -15.93 16.65 -19.08
C LEU A 551 -15.24 17.34 -20.26
N ILE A 552 -14.10 17.97 -20.02
CA ILE A 552 -13.24 18.54 -21.06
C ILE A 552 -12.17 17.50 -21.37
N SER A 553 -11.94 17.20 -22.66
CA SER A 553 -10.82 16.36 -23.09
C SER A 553 -9.57 17.22 -23.18
N THR A 554 -8.51 16.86 -22.45
CA THR A 554 -7.24 17.62 -22.40
C THR A 554 -6.06 16.77 -22.89
N PHE A 555 -4.86 17.36 -22.97
CA PHE A 555 -3.63 16.59 -23.18
C PHE A 555 -3.26 15.69 -21.97
N SER A 556 -4.01 15.72 -20.87
CA SER A 556 -3.78 14.93 -19.65
C SER A 556 -4.97 14.03 -19.28
N PRO A 557 -5.39 13.09 -20.17
CA PRO A 557 -6.65 12.37 -20.07
C PRO A 557 -6.77 11.39 -18.90
N ALA A 558 -5.68 11.04 -18.21
CA ALA A 558 -5.75 10.21 -17.01
C ALA A 558 -6.19 10.99 -15.74
N VAL A 559 -6.31 12.33 -15.84
CA VAL A 559 -6.87 13.18 -14.78
C VAL A 559 -8.05 14.05 -15.23
N ASP A 560 -8.55 13.84 -16.46
CA ASP A 560 -9.87 14.32 -16.89
C ASP A 560 -10.96 13.60 -16.09
N ILE A 561 -11.43 14.19 -14.98
CA ILE A 561 -12.49 13.64 -14.12
C ILE A 561 -13.50 14.69 -13.66
N LEU A 562 -14.74 14.26 -13.45
CA LEU A 562 -15.78 15.03 -12.75
C LEU A 562 -16.07 14.46 -11.36
N LYS A 563 -16.15 13.13 -11.20
CA LYS A 563 -16.31 12.44 -9.91
C LYS A 563 -14.98 11.78 -9.53
N SER A 564 -14.53 12.00 -8.30
CA SER A 564 -13.23 11.51 -7.80
C SER A 564 -13.43 10.46 -6.70
N SER A 565 -13.26 9.17 -7.01
CA SER A 565 -13.70 8.06 -6.15
C SER A 565 -13.07 8.06 -4.74
N ASN A 566 -11.75 8.14 -4.62
CA ASN A 566 -11.09 8.04 -3.31
C ASN A 566 -11.22 9.31 -2.44
N LEU A 567 -11.92 10.35 -2.89
CA LEU A 567 -12.24 11.49 -2.02
C LEU A 567 -13.14 11.05 -0.84
N GLU A 568 -13.96 10.02 -1.01
CA GLU A 568 -14.83 9.49 0.04
C GLU A 568 -14.03 9.01 1.26
N ARG A 569 -12.94 8.26 1.04
CA ARG A 569 -12.01 7.81 2.08
C ARG A 569 -11.32 8.97 2.81
N TYR A 570 -10.98 10.04 2.07
CA TYR A 570 -10.40 11.24 2.68
C TYR A 570 -11.44 11.96 3.57
N LEU A 571 -12.65 12.16 3.06
CA LEU A 571 -13.74 12.81 3.79
C LEU A 571 -14.11 12.05 5.07
N HIS A 572 -14.27 10.73 5.01
CA HIS A 572 -14.49 9.88 6.19
C HIS A 572 -13.42 10.12 7.27
N LEU A 573 -12.14 10.15 6.87
CA LEU A 573 -11.02 10.32 7.80
C LEU A 573 -10.97 11.73 8.43
N ILE A 574 -11.23 12.80 7.67
CA ILE A 574 -11.31 14.15 8.26
C ILE A 574 -12.65 14.43 8.98
N ALA A 575 -13.69 13.65 8.72
CA ALA A 575 -14.98 13.68 9.43
C ALA A 575 -14.96 12.91 10.78
N ASN A 576 -13.80 12.40 11.23
CA ASN A 576 -13.66 11.56 12.43
C ASN A 576 -14.47 10.23 12.34
N GLU A 577 -14.46 9.58 11.18
CA GLU A 577 -15.17 8.32 10.86
C GLU A 577 -16.71 8.38 10.93
N ASP A 578 -17.28 9.57 10.70
CA ASP A 578 -18.72 9.75 10.58
C ASP A 578 -19.24 9.29 9.19
N GLY A 579 -19.58 8.00 9.11
CA GLY A 579 -20.20 7.41 7.93
C GLY A 579 -21.60 7.95 7.60
N GLN A 580 -22.33 8.52 8.58
CA GLN A 580 -23.63 9.14 8.30
C GLN A 580 -23.44 10.45 7.54
N LEU A 581 -22.48 11.29 7.94
CA LEU A 581 -22.12 12.50 7.20
C LEU A 581 -21.59 12.17 5.80
N VAL A 582 -20.72 11.17 5.65
CA VAL A 582 -20.24 10.72 4.33
C VAL A 582 -21.41 10.29 3.44
N THR A 583 -22.32 9.45 3.96
CA THR A 583 -23.53 9.02 3.24
C THR A 583 -24.39 10.22 2.82
N GLN A 584 -24.59 11.21 3.68
CA GLN A 584 -25.34 12.42 3.34
C GLN A 584 -24.68 13.22 2.20
N LEU A 585 -23.36 13.42 2.25
CA LEU A 585 -22.64 14.18 1.21
C LEU A 585 -22.66 13.48 -0.15
N PHE A 586 -22.49 12.15 -0.18
CA PHE A 586 -22.53 11.40 -1.44
C PHE A 586 -23.96 11.23 -1.98
N ASN A 587 -24.97 11.05 -1.12
CA ASN A 587 -26.37 11.09 -1.53
C ASN A 587 -26.76 12.47 -2.13
N GLN A 588 -26.21 13.58 -1.61
CA GLN A 588 -26.36 14.91 -2.22
C GLN A 588 -25.64 15.00 -3.58
N LEU A 589 -24.41 14.48 -3.70
CA LEU A 589 -23.69 14.44 -4.98
C LEU A 589 -24.40 13.62 -6.06
N GLU A 590 -25.03 12.52 -5.66
CA GLU A 590 -25.73 11.59 -6.55
C GLU A 590 -27.11 12.12 -6.98
N ASN A 591 -27.91 12.66 -6.05
CA ASN A 591 -29.28 13.11 -6.34
C ASN A 591 -29.38 14.60 -6.74
N GLN A 592 -28.43 15.45 -6.34
CA GLN A 592 -28.47 16.91 -6.56
C GLN A 592 -27.26 17.44 -7.35
N GLY A 593 -26.33 16.56 -7.73
CA GLY A 593 -25.10 16.93 -8.46
C GLY A 593 -24.10 17.76 -7.66
N HIS A 594 -24.33 18.05 -6.38
CA HIS A 594 -23.45 18.91 -5.58
C HIS A 594 -23.60 18.68 -4.06
N PHE A 595 -22.60 19.10 -3.29
CA PHE A 595 -22.67 19.28 -1.84
C PHE A 595 -21.74 20.40 -1.36
N GLN A 596 -21.88 20.83 -0.10
CA GLN A 596 -20.97 21.80 0.54
C GLN A 596 -20.54 21.33 1.93
N LEU A 597 -19.24 21.41 2.22
CA LEU A 597 -18.69 21.16 3.55
C LEU A 597 -19.02 22.30 4.53
N GLN A 598 -19.24 21.93 5.79
CA GLN A 598 -19.23 22.91 6.89
C GLN A 598 -17.83 23.50 7.12
N LYS A 599 -17.77 24.72 7.67
CA LYS A 599 -16.52 25.50 7.83
C LYS A 599 -15.40 24.74 8.53
N ASP A 600 -15.71 24.00 9.59
CA ASP A 600 -14.72 23.28 10.40
C ASP A 600 -14.08 22.12 9.62
N LEU A 601 -14.89 21.42 8.82
CA LEU A 601 -14.44 20.31 7.97
C LEU A 601 -13.63 20.81 6.76
N LEU A 602 -14.02 21.96 6.19
CA LEU A 602 -13.20 22.69 5.21
C LEU A 602 -11.87 23.16 5.83
N GLY A 603 -11.88 23.63 7.08
CA GLY A 603 -10.68 24.00 7.82
C GLY A 603 -9.70 22.82 7.98
N LYS A 604 -10.19 21.65 8.42
CA LYS A 604 -9.39 20.41 8.45
C LYS A 604 -8.83 20.04 7.07
N LEU A 605 -9.63 20.18 6.02
CA LEU A 605 -9.21 19.90 4.64
C LEU A 605 -8.05 20.80 4.22
N GLN A 606 -8.16 22.11 4.45
CA GLN A 606 -7.16 23.12 4.05
C GLN A 606 -5.91 23.15 4.95
N GLN A 607 -5.97 22.57 6.16
CA GLN A 607 -4.78 22.35 7.01
C GLN A 607 -3.76 21.44 6.31
N ASP A 608 -4.21 20.40 5.62
CA ASP A 608 -3.33 19.39 5.00
C ASP A 608 -3.27 19.47 3.46
N LEU A 609 -4.34 19.91 2.78
CA LEU A 609 -4.41 20.04 1.32
C LEU A 609 -4.28 21.48 0.82
N VAL A 610 -3.69 21.64 -0.37
CA VAL A 610 -3.75 22.85 -1.20
C VAL A 610 -4.10 22.42 -2.63
N ALA A 611 -4.67 23.30 -3.46
CA ALA A 611 -4.98 22.96 -4.84
C ALA A 611 -4.78 24.11 -5.84
N GLY A 612 -4.40 23.73 -7.06
CA GLY A 612 -4.27 24.61 -8.21
C GLY A 612 -4.52 23.85 -9.52
N TRP A 613 -4.67 24.60 -10.61
CA TRP A 613 -4.94 24.02 -11.92
C TRP A 613 -4.05 24.62 -13.02
N CYS A 614 -4.04 23.93 -14.17
CA CYS A 614 -3.23 24.18 -15.35
C CYS A 614 -4.12 24.10 -16.59
N SER A 615 -3.99 25.02 -17.56
CA SER A 615 -4.58 24.85 -18.89
C SER A 615 -3.71 23.95 -19.78
N ASP A 616 -4.21 23.57 -20.95
CA ASP A 616 -3.39 22.83 -21.91
C ASP A 616 -2.27 23.70 -22.54
N GLU A 617 -2.43 25.03 -22.67
CA GLU A 617 -1.34 25.92 -23.08
C GLU A 617 -0.23 26.01 -22.02
N ASP A 618 -0.61 26.16 -20.75
CA ASP A 618 0.33 26.12 -19.62
C ASP A 618 1.13 24.81 -19.61
N CYS A 619 0.43 23.69 -19.85
CA CYS A 619 1.00 22.34 -19.87
C CYS A 619 2.07 22.20 -20.99
N LEU A 620 1.71 22.54 -22.23
CA LEU A 620 2.65 22.49 -23.36
C LEU A 620 3.83 23.46 -23.17
N ALA A 621 3.58 24.66 -22.64
CA ALA A 621 4.63 25.65 -22.36
C ALA A 621 5.61 25.15 -21.28
N ALA A 622 5.11 24.47 -20.24
CA ALA A 622 5.95 23.88 -19.19
C ALA A 622 6.82 22.73 -19.71
N ILE A 623 6.28 21.83 -20.55
CA ILE A 623 7.05 20.76 -21.19
C ILE A 623 8.20 21.36 -22.02
N HIS A 624 7.89 22.33 -22.89
CA HIS A 624 8.90 23.03 -23.70
C HIS A 624 9.97 23.71 -22.83
N SER A 625 9.55 24.45 -21.80
CA SER A 625 10.44 25.22 -20.92
C SER A 625 11.39 24.31 -20.14
N VAL A 626 10.88 23.22 -19.55
CA VAL A 626 11.69 22.27 -18.78
C VAL A 626 12.67 21.52 -19.69
N TYR A 627 12.23 21.04 -20.86
CA TYR A 627 13.14 20.41 -21.82
C TYR A 627 14.25 21.37 -22.27
N SER A 628 13.88 22.63 -22.61
CA SER A 628 14.83 23.66 -23.06
C SER A 628 15.86 24.09 -21.99
N THR A 629 15.61 23.79 -20.71
CA THR A 629 16.47 24.24 -19.59
C THR A 629 17.19 23.11 -18.86
N THR A 630 16.69 21.87 -18.96
CA THR A 630 17.24 20.71 -18.22
C THR A 630 17.53 19.48 -19.10
N GLY A 631 17.06 19.47 -20.36
CA GLY A 631 17.05 18.26 -21.20
C GLY A 631 16.03 17.19 -20.78
N TYR A 632 15.24 17.44 -19.73
CA TYR A 632 14.22 16.52 -19.25
C TYR A 632 12.86 16.79 -19.91
N ILE A 633 12.21 15.76 -20.48
CA ILE A 633 10.85 15.85 -21.01
C ILE A 633 9.86 15.36 -19.95
N LEU A 634 9.00 16.26 -19.48
CA LEU A 634 7.84 15.91 -18.65
C LEU A 634 6.75 15.27 -19.51
N ASP A 635 6.04 14.27 -18.97
CA ASP A 635 4.72 13.91 -19.50
C ASP A 635 3.69 15.01 -19.17
N THR A 636 2.56 15.02 -19.85
CA THR A 636 1.52 16.06 -19.69
C THR A 636 0.93 16.09 -18.27
N HIS A 637 0.80 14.95 -17.60
CA HIS A 637 0.33 14.88 -16.21
C HIS A 637 1.38 15.44 -15.26
N THR A 638 2.66 15.09 -15.45
CA THR A 638 3.78 15.68 -14.69
C THR A 638 3.88 17.19 -14.93
N ALA A 639 3.62 17.66 -16.16
CA ALA A 639 3.63 19.08 -16.50
C ALA A 639 2.51 19.87 -15.80
N VAL A 640 1.29 19.33 -15.74
CA VAL A 640 0.18 19.88 -14.94
C VAL A 640 0.60 20.02 -13.47
N ALA A 641 1.25 19.01 -12.89
CA ALA A 641 1.77 19.08 -11.53
C ALA A 641 2.93 20.07 -11.36
N LYS A 642 3.84 20.18 -12.35
CA LYS A 642 4.94 21.17 -12.38
C LYS A 642 4.42 22.61 -12.38
N VAL A 643 3.44 22.92 -13.23
CA VAL A 643 2.82 24.27 -13.29
C VAL A 643 2.16 24.63 -11.97
N VAL A 644 1.44 23.68 -11.36
CA VAL A 644 0.77 23.90 -10.06
C VAL A 644 1.80 24.02 -8.92
N ALA A 645 2.89 23.26 -8.96
CA ALA A 645 4.03 23.39 -8.05
C ALA A 645 4.69 24.78 -8.18
N ASP A 646 5.01 25.24 -9.39
CA ASP A 646 5.63 26.55 -9.63
C ASP A 646 4.75 27.72 -9.12
N ARG A 647 3.43 27.54 -9.16
CA ARG A 647 2.43 28.53 -8.69
C ARG A 647 2.21 28.53 -7.18
N LEU A 648 2.52 27.43 -6.48
CA LEU A 648 2.15 27.22 -5.06
C LEU A 648 3.32 26.86 -4.15
N GLN A 649 4.52 26.60 -4.67
CA GLN A 649 5.68 26.22 -3.88
C GLN A 649 6.16 27.37 -2.99
N ASP A 650 6.21 27.09 -1.70
CA ASP A 650 7.11 27.77 -0.76
C ASP A 650 8.55 27.37 -1.09
N ARG A 651 9.36 28.34 -1.53
CA ARG A 651 10.75 28.09 -1.96
C ARG A 651 11.67 27.61 -0.83
N THR A 652 11.27 27.74 0.43
CA THR A 652 12.03 27.19 1.58
C THR A 652 11.75 25.70 1.82
N CYS A 653 10.70 25.14 1.20
CA CYS A 653 10.30 23.74 1.34
C CYS A 653 10.66 22.94 0.08
N PRO A 654 11.37 21.80 0.20
CA PRO A 654 11.50 20.84 -0.90
C PRO A 654 10.13 20.32 -1.34
N ILE A 655 9.90 20.25 -2.65
CA ILE A 655 8.66 19.74 -3.24
C ILE A 655 8.92 18.51 -4.11
N ILE A 656 8.21 17.42 -3.81
CA ILE A 656 8.23 16.18 -4.59
C ILE A 656 7.04 16.21 -5.56
N ILE A 657 7.32 16.28 -6.85
CA ILE A 657 6.32 16.24 -7.92
C ILE A 657 6.20 14.79 -8.39
N SER A 658 5.00 14.21 -8.28
CA SER A 658 4.73 12.84 -8.72
C SER A 658 4.71 12.78 -10.25
N SER A 659 5.71 12.14 -10.85
CA SER A 659 5.81 11.97 -12.29
C SER A 659 5.11 10.67 -12.71
N THR A 660 3.84 10.80 -13.11
CA THR A 660 2.90 9.67 -13.11
C THR A 660 2.89 8.79 -14.36
N ALA A 661 3.53 9.22 -15.44
CA ALA A 661 3.63 8.45 -16.68
C ALA A 661 4.89 8.85 -17.47
N HIS A 662 5.32 7.99 -18.39
CA HIS A 662 6.42 8.31 -19.29
C HIS A 662 5.91 9.18 -20.46
N TYR A 663 6.63 10.23 -20.84
CA TYR A 663 6.20 11.19 -21.88
C TYR A 663 5.82 10.51 -23.21
N SER A 664 6.54 9.45 -23.60
CA SER A 664 6.23 8.66 -24.81
C SER A 664 4.82 8.06 -24.87
N LYS A 665 4.09 7.95 -23.74
CA LYS A 665 2.66 7.54 -23.77
C LYS A 665 1.75 8.58 -24.43
N PHE A 666 2.18 9.85 -24.43
CA PHE A 666 1.41 11.01 -24.91
C PHE A 666 2.12 11.72 -26.07
N ALA A 667 2.86 10.97 -26.89
CA ALA A 667 3.79 11.51 -27.89
C ALA A 667 3.24 12.64 -28.80
N PRO A 668 1.97 12.64 -29.26
CA PRO A 668 1.43 13.77 -30.03
C PRO A 668 1.46 15.11 -29.27
N ALA A 669 1.14 15.10 -27.98
CA ALA A 669 1.18 16.30 -27.14
C ALA A 669 2.64 16.72 -26.86
N ILE A 670 3.54 15.76 -26.66
CA ILE A 670 4.98 16.03 -26.48
C ILE A 670 5.59 16.65 -27.74
N LEU A 671 5.34 16.08 -28.92
CA LEU A 671 5.84 16.62 -30.19
C LEU A 671 5.29 18.02 -30.46
N ARG A 672 4.02 18.28 -30.12
CA ARG A 672 3.43 19.63 -30.17
C ARG A 672 4.10 20.60 -29.19
N ALA A 673 4.40 20.18 -27.95
CA ALA A 673 5.16 20.98 -27.00
C ALA A 673 6.59 21.29 -27.50
N LEU A 674 7.26 20.30 -28.11
CA LEU A 674 8.56 20.45 -28.77
C LEU A 674 8.50 21.22 -30.11
N ARG A 675 7.35 21.78 -30.48
CA ARG A 675 7.12 22.62 -31.68
C ARG A 675 7.38 21.91 -33.01
N ILE A 676 7.21 20.59 -33.08
CA ILE A 676 7.18 19.86 -34.35
C ILE A 676 5.91 20.23 -35.13
N ALA A 677 6.10 20.71 -36.37
CA ALA A 677 5.00 21.14 -37.23
C ALA A 677 4.23 19.97 -37.86
N GLU A 678 4.92 18.91 -38.28
CA GLU A 678 4.32 17.74 -38.91
C GLU A 678 4.44 16.51 -38.00
N ILE A 679 3.33 16.13 -37.38
CA ILE A 679 3.24 14.95 -36.51
C ILE A 679 2.65 13.79 -37.32
N ASN A 680 3.50 12.83 -37.70
CA ASN A 680 3.05 11.57 -38.31
C ASN A 680 2.08 10.85 -37.36
N GLN A 681 0.95 10.37 -37.86
CA GLN A 681 -0.08 9.68 -37.06
C GLN A 681 0.34 8.28 -36.58
N ASN A 682 1.36 7.67 -37.18
CA ASN A 682 1.84 6.35 -36.78
C ASN A 682 2.54 6.38 -35.39
N PRO A 683 2.07 5.61 -34.39
CA PRO A 683 2.65 5.61 -33.04
C PRO A 683 4.15 5.28 -32.99
N LEU A 684 4.60 4.28 -33.77
CA LEU A 684 6.00 3.86 -33.78
C LEU A 684 6.90 4.93 -34.40
N SER A 685 6.45 5.62 -35.45
CA SER A 685 7.13 6.79 -36.01
C SER A 685 7.24 7.96 -35.02
N GLN A 686 6.20 8.23 -34.23
CA GLN A 686 6.25 9.26 -33.18
C GLN A 686 7.29 8.92 -32.09
N LEU A 687 7.35 7.65 -31.66
CA LEU A 687 8.36 7.20 -30.69
C LEU A 687 9.77 7.26 -31.28
N HIS A 688 9.97 6.87 -32.54
CA HIS A 688 11.29 7.01 -33.18
C HIS A 688 11.72 8.48 -33.31
N LEU A 689 10.81 9.39 -33.66
CA LEU A 689 11.11 10.83 -33.68
C LEU A 689 11.46 11.35 -32.28
N LEU A 690 10.73 10.96 -31.23
CA LEU A 690 11.10 11.35 -29.85
C LEU A 690 12.46 10.77 -29.42
N SER A 691 12.87 9.61 -29.94
CA SER A 691 14.16 8.98 -29.58
C SER A 691 15.37 9.78 -30.07
N SER A 692 15.26 10.54 -31.16
CA SER A 692 16.37 11.35 -31.69
C SER A 692 16.65 12.63 -30.90
N TYR A 693 15.79 12.99 -29.93
CA TYR A 693 16.02 14.12 -29.03
C TYR A 693 17.00 13.80 -27.89
N SER A 694 17.36 12.53 -27.68
CA SER A 694 18.28 12.08 -26.61
C SER A 694 17.93 12.61 -25.21
N ALA A 695 16.63 12.86 -24.97
CA ALA A 695 16.12 13.45 -23.74
C ALA A 695 16.22 12.53 -22.53
N LEU A 696 16.09 13.12 -21.33
CA LEU A 696 15.84 12.40 -20.09
C LEU A 696 14.33 12.37 -19.76
N PRO A 697 13.79 11.25 -19.26
CA PRO A 697 14.35 9.89 -19.34
C PRO A 697 14.49 9.39 -20.80
N PRO A 698 15.37 8.41 -21.07
CA PRO A 698 15.38 7.73 -22.36
C PRO A 698 14.06 6.97 -22.58
N ILE A 699 13.64 6.81 -23.84
CA ILE A 699 12.34 6.19 -24.17
C ILE A 699 12.15 4.84 -23.47
N HIS A 700 10.98 4.68 -22.84
CA HIS A 700 10.58 3.45 -22.17
C HIS A 700 10.58 2.24 -23.13
N TRP A 701 11.62 1.42 -23.03
CA TRP A 701 11.87 0.29 -23.93
C TRP A 701 10.69 -0.68 -24.00
N GLY A 702 10.05 -1.01 -22.87
CA GLY A 702 8.88 -1.89 -22.84
C GLY A 702 7.69 -1.36 -23.65
N LEU A 703 7.49 -0.03 -23.70
CA LEU A 703 6.44 0.57 -24.52
C LEU A 703 6.79 0.46 -26.02
N LEU A 704 8.05 0.73 -26.37
CA LEU A 704 8.56 0.63 -27.74
C LEU A 704 8.46 -0.81 -28.28
N GLU A 705 8.80 -1.81 -27.46
CA GLU A 705 8.68 -3.23 -27.82
C GLU A 705 7.24 -3.69 -27.98
N THR A 706 6.32 -3.25 -27.11
CA THR A 706 4.88 -3.55 -27.28
C THR A 706 4.37 -2.95 -28.59
N LEU A 707 4.67 -1.68 -28.88
CA LEU A 707 4.23 -1.02 -30.12
C LEU A 707 4.81 -1.66 -31.40
N LYS A 708 6.05 -2.20 -31.36
CA LYS A 708 6.61 -3.01 -32.46
C LYS A 708 5.83 -4.31 -32.69
N LYS A 709 5.37 -4.96 -31.61
CA LYS A 709 4.74 -6.28 -31.65
C LYS A 709 3.25 -6.23 -32.02
N THR A 710 2.53 -5.16 -31.63
CA THR A 710 1.08 -5.06 -31.87
C THR A 710 0.74 -4.95 -33.36
N GLY A 711 1.54 -4.22 -34.15
CA GLY A 711 1.24 -3.94 -35.56
C GLY A 711 -0.14 -3.31 -35.77
N ASN A 712 -0.74 -3.57 -36.94
CA ASN A 712 -2.16 -3.37 -37.20
C ASN A 712 -2.93 -4.69 -36.96
N GLY A 713 -2.74 -5.33 -35.81
CA GLY A 713 -3.50 -6.53 -35.45
C GLY A 713 -4.97 -6.22 -35.19
N ASP A 714 -5.87 -7.04 -35.72
CA ASP A 714 -7.30 -6.95 -35.42
C ASP A 714 -7.55 -7.17 -33.92
N HIS A 715 -8.35 -6.29 -33.31
CA HIS A 715 -8.81 -6.43 -31.93
C HIS A 715 -10.34 -6.52 -31.88
N GLN A 716 -10.86 -7.10 -30.80
CA GLN A 716 -12.30 -7.31 -30.65
C GLN A 716 -13.00 -5.98 -30.35
N VAL A 717 -14.09 -5.69 -31.07
CA VAL A 717 -14.91 -4.48 -30.89
C VAL A 717 -16.39 -4.84 -30.79
N CYS A 718 -17.04 -4.51 -29.67
CA CYS A 718 -18.46 -4.73 -29.44
C CYS A 718 -19.32 -3.48 -29.69
N ALA A 719 -20.63 -3.70 -29.82
CA ALA A 719 -21.61 -2.62 -29.81
C ALA A 719 -21.71 -1.96 -28.42
N ALA A 720 -22.23 -0.74 -28.37
CA ALA A 720 -22.60 -0.05 -27.13
C ALA A 720 -23.94 -0.57 -26.57
N ASP A 721 -23.99 -1.87 -26.29
CA ASP A 721 -25.19 -2.56 -25.82
C ASP A 721 -24.89 -3.53 -24.66
N MET A 722 -25.83 -3.62 -23.72
CA MET A 722 -25.69 -4.44 -22.52
C MET A 722 -25.77 -5.94 -22.80
N SER A 723 -26.66 -6.37 -23.72
CA SER A 723 -26.79 -7.80 -24.07
C SER A 723 -25.55 -8.28 -24.85
N ALA A 724 -25.00 -7.43 -25.72
CA ALA A 724 -23.74 -7.71 -26.41
C ALA A 724 -22.56 -7.85 -25.45
N LEU A 725 -22.45 -6.96 -24.44
CA LEU A 725 -21.41 -7.04 -23.41
C LEU A 725 -21.54 -8.29 -22.53
N MET A 726 -22.76 -8.64 -22.10
CA MET A 726 -23.03 -9.81 -21.27
C MET A 726 -22.79 -11.13 -22.02
N SER A 727 -23.27 -11.25 -23.26
CA SER A 727 -23.01 -12.41 -24.12
C SER A 727 -21.52 -12.59 -24.42
N HIS A 728 -20.77 -11.49 -24.58
CA HIS A 728 -19.33 -11.53 -24.76
C HIS A 728 -18.59 -12.01 -23.49
N ILE A 729 -19.02 -11.57 -22.31
CA ILE A 729 -18.54 -12.06 -21.01
C ILE A 729 -18.78 -13.57 -20.84
N GLU A 730 -20.00 -14.02 -21.14
CA GLU A 730 -20.39 -15.44 -21.08
C GLU A 730 -19.53 -16.28 -22.04
N THR A 731 -19.35 -15.81 -23.28
CA THR A 731 -18.49 -16.46 -24.29
C THR A 731 -17.04 -16.59 -23.83
N LEU A 732 -16.49 -15.57 -23.14
CA LEU A 732 -15.11 -15.64 -22.62
C LEU A 732 -15.00 -16.58 -21.40
N ILE A 733 -16.03 -16.67 -20.55
CA ILE A 733 -16.10 -17.64 -19.45
C ILE A 733 -16.14 -19.07 -20.00
N GLN A 734 -17.01 -19.34 -20.99
CA GLN A 734 -17.10 -20.64 -21.64
C GLN A 734 -15.80 -21.05 -22.33
N ASN A 735 -15.07 -20.13 -22.96
CA ASN A 735 -13.82 -20.46 -23.68
C ASN A 735 -12.57 -20.60 -22.79
N HIS A 736 -12.62 -20.19 -21.52
CA HIS A 736 -11.44 -20.15 -20.63
C HIS A 736 -11.57 -21.04 -19.38
N PHE A 737 -12.79 -21.28 -18.89
CA PHE A 737 -13.04 -22.03 -17.66
C PHE A 737 -13.70 -23.41 -17.87
N MET A 738 -14.10 -23.77 -19.10
CA MET A 738 -14.84 -25.00 -19.44
C MET A 738 -14.14 -25.83 -20.52
#